data_AF-A0A139XMS8-F1
#
_entry.id   AF-A0A139XMS8-F1
#
_cell.length_a   1.000
_cell.length_b   1.000
_cell.length_c   1.000
_cell.angle_alpha   90.00
_cell.angle_beta   90.00
_cell.angle_gamma   90.00
#
_symmetry.space_group_name_H-M   'P 1'
#
loop_
_entity.id
_entity.type
_entity.pdbx_description
1 polymer ?
#
loop_
_entity_poly.entity_id
_entity_poly.type
_entity_poly.pdbx_seq_one_letter_code
_entity_poly.pdbx_strand_id
1 'polypeptide(L)'
;MCAYGRRPPPPPPDGGRPATVGPAGPQILRVGASPPASSAPPPPPSACSRRPLVLRRVAPRPPSAPSPPVTANAASLLASSSCGEQAGSPLEKSERRERGARGEKDERGALRDLPSSRRQGVSHTFSKLGQSRWKRPPLVHPDAVGFFREQLAEQERLLKAAEATASELEKKAAHASDAADAAEGGAGKKGRHSVEKQLRLANKRVEAAKKRFEDARETLEAIAQVESAPNEDAEESEKSEARGVRRQQEGFDPSLVTQIYDDLVDAHFPQQGLLTLEFSLFFENYLWPFFPVHGAETPADADSAEPTVSKAHLLLIVCMLLEKHRKNLPLWESFLNHPLLRDSDGRRTEAREETGGKKETGGEDVEMDGGASQERRNGERDAVAAELSADNMVRLPDEFFHAKFSSLLYSLLDLFLRSADAYPTAESGTANGCVEASSAGDCAAAKKPSSLLSVAEKTLVVRFLILCFQGLEEVMLRRVTLAVCGASMWVHASPKFLDQLLETSGAALLLWQKGKKKLQLADEALEAKNIDGISKENSSLGLKEQAAKKRARDREIKRARTERDFFPLFLQQFFWLIDDVPLKYADEGPPMEVVYLAERMLELLIDLENQLPTRRCILPLLNDLHVVVRARMAALAKTPEAGVYKQMVELLDFYSRFEIDNDSGLPLTPNQCVDAHYRRVADFQRLCFSLSSDIPALKLPALAAVSAIDAPAELRGLLDKQELLTLLQMATHLNLVDPQTLPGAPRPEVAPSSTFAAFYARLPPHSRRTKKWIREFLTETLCHHLERRPDQIQQLNALSLYPSEEEMWNEAILPADQYTGDTALALPKLNLQFLTIHDYLLRNFNLFRLESIYEIREDVQDAIFRMKPRRKEAPSAVTGGSARMALELQRFSVVAVEKPKVGETVPAEVRAELSIDLAGLKPQVAREWDALRQFDVLFLVAIVAPKEAYTGRLQELEQVHQFPEKFGVVVLRGCEVVEVLDEDGKVISEFNPLEPRMPMGTARTLRVLLDPNQYSRDVLRMEEEGFEDFYSCFNLVIRRHPKHNTFKAVLSTIRSLMNHPEDVVIPAWLHDLFLGFGDPGSAQFFRLPSRLRRLDFRDTFLDLVHLREALAEAELETEGN
;
A
#
# COMPACT_ATOMS: atom_id res chain seq x y z
N MET A 1 -28.61 -22.21 18.60
CA MET A 1 -29.64 -23.06 19.25
C MET A 1 -29.25 -24.53 19.07
N CYS A 2 -29.05 -25.27 20.16
CA CYS A 2 -29.02 -26.73 20.13
C CYS A 2 -30.42 -27.26 20.43
N ALA A 3 -30.97 -28.07 19.52
CA ALA A 3 -31.80 -29.26 19.75
C ALA A 3 -32.60 -29.57 18.48
N TYR A 4 -32.22 -30.63 17.75
CA TYR A 4 -33.10 -31.71 17.27
C TYR A 4 -32.26 -32.66 16.41
N GLY A 5 -32.07 -33.88 16.92
CA GLY A 5 -31.32 -34.93 16.24
C GLY A 5 -32.15 -35.70 15.21
N ARG A 6 -31.48 -36.10 14.12
CA ARG A 6 -31.82 -37.30 13.35
C ARG A 6 -30.52 -38.01 12.96
N ARG A 7 -30.46 -39.32 13.24
CA ARG A 7 -29.36 -40.22 12.89
C ARG A 7 -29.35 -40.53 11.38
N PRO A 8 -28.18 -40.72 10.74
CA PRO A 8 -28.09 -41.28 9.39
C PRO A 8 -28.17 -42.83 9.40
N PRO A 9 -28.53 -43.47 8.28
CA PRO A 9 -28.68 -44.93 8.16
C PRO A 9 -27.33 -45.66 7.99
N PRO A 10 -27.25 -46.97 8.32
CA PRO A 10 -26.01 -47.75 8.26
C PRO A 10 -25.67 -48.22 6.84
N PRO A 11 -24.38 -48.49 6.55
CA PRO A 11 -23.93 -49.01 5.26
C PRO A 11 -24.26 -50.52 5.08
N PRO A 12 -24.38 -51.00 3.83
CA PRO A 12 -24.68 -52.41 3.53
C PRO A 12 -23.47 -53.33 3.74
N PRO A 13 -23.68 -54.65 3.95
CA PRO A 13 -22.64 -55.59 4.31
C PRO A 13 -21.86 -56.15 3.11
N ASP A 14 -20.55 -56.32 3.31
CA ASP A 14 -19.64 -57.04 2.42
C ASP A 14 -19.98 -58.53 2.30
N GLY A 15 -19.93 -59.05 1.08
CA GLY A 15 -20.01 -60.47 0.77
C GLY A 15 -18.96 -60.90 -0.26
N GLY A 16 -17.98 -61.70 0.19
CA GLY A 16 -17.45 -62.85 -0.57
C GLY A 16 -16.31 -62.66 -1.59
N ARG A 17 -15.09 -62.92 -1.12
CA ARG A 17 -13.83 -63.49 -1.72
C ARG A 17 -13.95 -64.32 -3.05
N PRO A 18 -12.85 -64.72 -3.78
CA PRO A 18 -11.42 -64.83 -3.36
C PRO A 18 -10.26 -64.48 -4.36
N ALA A 19 -9.10 -64.14 -3.76
CA ALA A 19 -7.70 -64.56 -3.97
C ALA A 19 -7.03 -64.71 -5.36
N THR A 20 -5.86 -64.04 -5.53
CA THR A 20 -4.61 -64.62 -6.07
C THR A 20 -3.34 -63.82 -5.69
N VAL A 21 -2.40 -64.51 -5.00
CA VAL A 21 -0.91 -64.54 -5.06
C VAL A 21 -0.04 -63.30 -4.69
N GLY A 22 0.89 -63.48 -3.72
CA GLY A 22 1.82 -62.51 -3.07
C GLY A 22 3.15 -62.22 -3.81
N PRO A 23 4.34 -61.98 -3.16
CA PRO A 23 4.73 -62.15 -1.73
C PRO A 23 5.67 -61.08 -1.05
N ALA A 24 5.82 -61.22 0.30
CA ALA A 24 6.96 -60.96 1.23
C ALA A 24 7.58 -59.54 1.40
N GLY A 25 7.90 -58.95 2.56
CA GLY A 25 7.96 -59.26 4.02
C GLY A 25 8.52 -57.99 4.75
N PRO A 26 9.04 -57.96 6.01
CA PRO A 26 8.87 -58.83 7.19
C PRO A 26 8.31 -58.10 8.45
N GLN A 27 8.03 -58.89 9.49
CA GLN A 27 7.39 -58.60 10.78
C GLN A 27 8.35 -58.01 11.83
N ILE A 28 7.82 -57.20 12.77
CA ILE A 28 8.35 -57.07 14.15
C ILE A 28 7.20 -57.10 15.18
N LEU A 29 7.50 -57.74 16.30
CA LEU A 29 6.69 -58.36 17.34
C LEU A 29 5.89 -57.43 18.26
N ARG A 30 4.71 -57.91 18.69
CA ARG A 30 3.97 -57.47 19.90
C ARG A 30 4.36 -58.34 21.11
N VAL A 31 4.60 -57.69 22.24
CA VAL A 31 4.41 -58.16 23.63
C VAL A 31 4.11 -56.87 24.41
N GLY A 32 3.08 -56.64 25.22
CA GLY A 32 2.19 -57.50 25.99
C GLY A 32 2.37 -57.16 27.48
N ALA A 33 1.52 -56.30 28.06
CA ALA A 33 1.21 -56.24 29.51
C ALA A 33 0.12 -55.18 29.84
N SER A 34 -0.99 -55.62 30.43
CA SER A 34 -1.88 -54.84 31.33
C SER A 34 -1.45 -55.13 32.79
N PRO A 35 -1.67 -54.31 33.85
CA PRO A 35 -3.00 -53.83 34.36
C PRO A 35 -2.90 -52.46 35.12
N PRO A 36 -3.80 -52.04 36.06
CA PRO A 36 -5.22 -52.30 36.30
C PRO A 36 -6.12 -51.02 36.26
N ALA A 37 -7.43 -51.22 36.44
CA ALA A 37 -8.51 -50.25 36.41
C ALA A 37 -8.61 -49.31 37.64
N SER A 38 -9.02 -48.06 37.41
CA SER A 38 -9.67 -47.20 38.43
C SER A 38 -10.63 -46.15 37.83
N SER A 39 -11.87 -46.17 38.34
CA SER A 39 -12.89 -45.12 38.42
C SER A 39 -13.41 -44.42 37.14
N ALA A 40 -14.67 -44.73 36.80
CA ALA A 40 -15.52 -44.00 35.87
C ALA A 40 -15.95 -42.62 36.41
N PRO A 41 -16.19 -41.60 35.55
CA PRO A 41 -16.72 -40.30 35.96
C PRO A 41 -18.25 -40.34 36.16
N PRO A 42 -18.82 -39.52 37.07
CA PRO A 42 -20.25 -39.51 37.35
C PRO A 42 -21.07 -38.73 36.30
N PRO A 43 -22.39 -39.01 36.16
CA PRO A 43 -23.27 -38.38 35.18
C PRO A 43 -23.75 -36.98 35.64
N PRO A 44 -24.19 -36.12 34.70
CA PRO A 44 -24.67 -34.78 35.03
C PRO A 44 -26.08 -34.81 35.66
N PRO A 45 -26.38 -33.96 36.66
CA PRO A 45 -27.67 -33.95 37.31
C PRO A 45 -28.76 -33.23 36.50
N SER A 46 -29.92 -33.88 36.46
CA SER A 46 -31.19 -33.43 35.89
C SER A 46 -31.84 -32.27 36.67
N ALA A 47 -32.51 -31.40 35.92
CA ALA A 47 -33.24 -30.22 36.38
C ALA A 47 -34.44 -30.55 37.30
N CYS A 48 -34.59 -29.78 38.38
CA CYS A 48 -35.87 -29.59 39.07
C CYS A 48 -35.96 -28.21 39.75
N SER A 49 -36.90 -27.41 39.26
CA SER A 49 -37.73 -26.39 39.93
C SER A 49 -37.14 -25.49 41.03
N ARG A 50 -37.05 -24.19 40.75
CA ARG A 50 -37.27 -23.14 41.76
C ARG A 50 -38.15 -22.00 41.24
N ARG A 51 -39.01 -21.55 42.16
CA ARG A 51 -40.09 -20.55 42.13
C ARG A 51 -39.60 -19.11 41.83
N PRO A 52 -40.53 -18.20 41.46
CA PRO A 52 -40.16 -16.87 40.94
C PRO A 52 -39.76 -15.94 42.09
N LEU A 53 -38.63 -15.24 41.91
CA LEU A 53 -38.27 -14.10 42.73
C LEU A 53 -38.85 -12.82 42.11
N VAL A 54 -39.68 -12.16 42.90
CA VAL A 54 -40.28 -10.86 42.66
C VAL A 54 -39.18 -9.80 42.61
N LEU A 55 -38.94 -9.22 41.42
CA LEU A 55 -38.09 -8.04 41.26
C LEU A 55 -38.95 -6.77 41.38
N ARG A 56 -38.60 -5.97 42.37
CA ARG A 56 -39.16 -4.66 42.67
C ARG A 56 -38.74 -3.67 41.57
N ARG A 57 -39.72 -3.04 40.90
CA ARG A 57 -39.50 -1.93 39.96
C ARG A 57 -38.71 -0.81 40.64
N VAL A 58 -37.50 -0.52 40.15
CA VAL A 58 -36.81 0.75 40.38
C VAL A 58 -36.96 1.56 39.09
N ALA A 59 -37.50 2.77 39.21
CA ALA A 59 -37.74 3.69 38.10
C ALA A 59 -36.42 4.13 37.43
N PRO A 60 -36.41 4.37 36.10
CA PRO A 60 -35.23 4.90 35.41
C PRO A 60 -34.99 6.36 35.80
N ARG A 61 -33.75 6.68 36.20
CA ARG A 61 -33.26 8.07 36.33
C ARG A 61 -32.93 8.64 34.94
N PRO A 62 -33.16 9.94 34.70
CA PRO A 62 -32.86 10.59 33.42
C PRO A 62 -31.34 10.69 33.16
N PRO A 63 -30.93 10.76 31.88
CA PRO A 63 -29.52 10.86 31.49
C PRO A 63 -28.93 12.23 31.89
N SER A 64 -27.78 12.19 32.55
CA SER A 64 -26.95 13.35 32.87
C SER A 64 -26.30 13.93 31.62
N ALA A 65 -26.36 15.26 31.51
CA ALA A 65 -25.85 16.08 30.41
C ALA A 65 -24.36 15.86 30.07
N PRO A 66 -23.96 16.10 28.81
CA PRO A 66 -22.57 16.07 28.39
C PRO A 66 -21.82 17.31 28.90
N SER A 67 -20.63 17.09 29.47
CA SER A 67 -19.67 18.13 29.84
C SER A 67 -19.04 18.81 28.61
N PRO A 68 -18.74 20.12 28.64
CA PRO A 68 -18.31 20.89 27.48
C PRO A 68 -16.84 20.67 27.12
N PRO A 69 -16.44 20.95 25.86
CA PRO A 69 -15.04 20.95 25.45
C PRO A 69 -14.31 22.19 26.00
N VAL A 70 -13.11 21.96 26.54
CA VAL A 70 -12.19 23.01 26.99
C VAL A 70 -11.62 23.73 25.77
N THR A 71 -11.92 25.02 25.67
CA THR A 71 -11.39 25.96 24.67
C THR A 71 -9.99 26.41 25.08
N ALA A 72 -9.00 26.16 24.23
CA ALA A 72 -7.68 26.79 24.31
C ALA A 72 -7.69 28.05 23.44
N ASN A 73 -7.93 29.20 24.06
CA ASN A 73 -7.66 30.52 23.47
C ASN A 73 -6.32 31.02 24.01
N ALA A 74 -5.30 31.10 23.15
CA ALA A 74 -4.11 31.91 23.41
C ALA A 74 -3.40 32.28 22.09
N ALA A 75 -3.81 33.39 21.48
CA ALA A 75 -2.90 34.22 20.68
C ALA A 75 -3.41 35.67 20.61
N SER A 76 -2.48 36.59 20.88
CA SER A 76 -2.49 38.02 20.49
C SER A 76 -3.10 39.06 21.44
N LEU A 77 -2.30 39.46 22.43
CA LEU A 77 -2.25 40.84 22.93
C LEU A 77 -0.79 41.19 23.29
N LEU A 78 -0.05 41.74 22.34
CA LEU A 78 1.19 42.49 22.62
C LEU A 78 1.21 43.75 21.75
N ALA A 79 0.79 44.86 22.34
CA ALA A 79 1.21 46.19 21.95
C ALA A 79 1.22 47.12 23.18
N SER A 80 2.39 47.73 23.37
CA SER A 80 2.65 49.02 24.02
C SER A 80 2.22 49.25 25.48
N SER A 81 3.21 49.23 26.37
CA SER A 81 3.37 50.32 27.35
C SER A 81 4.85 50.55 27.66
N SER A 82 5.34 51.69 27.21
CA SER A 82 6.61 52.34 27.55
C SER A 82 6.61 52.88 28.98
N CYS A 83 7.78 52.85 29.66
CA CYS A 83 8.47 54.03 30.24
C CYS A 83 9.51 53.65 31.32
N GLY A 84 10.68 54.33 31.26
CA GLY A 84 11.65 54.53 32.36
C GLY A 84 12.93 53.70 32.25
N GLU A 85 13.92 54.06 31.41
CA GLU A 85 15.10 54.91 31.76
C GLU A 85 15.92 54.43 32.98
N GLN A 86 17.17 53.97 32.78
CA GLN A 86 18.38 54.80 32.86
C GLN A 86 19.66 54.01 32.57
N ALA A 87 20.66 54.76 32.12
CA ALA A 87 21.90 54.37 31.46
C ALA A 87 23.03 53.90 32.40
N GLY A 88 24.03 53.22 31.82
CA GLY A 88 25.34 52.98 32.44
C GLY A 88 26.23 51.96 31.72
N SER A 89 26.92 52.38 30.66
CA SER A 89 28.06 51.72 30.00
C SER A 89 29.39 51.95 30.76
N PRO A 90 30.58 51.61 30.23
CA PRO A 90 31.16 50.34 29.73
C PRO A 90 32.57 50.06 30.36
N LEU A 91 33.28 48.97 30.01
CA LEU A 91 34.77 48.80 30.05
C LEU A 91 35.12 47.34 29.63
N GLU A 92 35.70 47.10 28.45
CA GLU A 92 37.14 46.95 28.09
C GLU A 92 37.87 45.65 28.54
N LYS A 93 38.33 44.90 27.51
CA LYS A 93 39.65 44.25 27.29
C LYS A 93 40.19 43.13 28.20
N SER A 94 40.50 42.00 27.57
CA SER A 94 41.86 41.39 27.36
C SER A 94 41.78 39.85 27.41
N GLU A 95 41.99 39.19 26.27
CA GLU A 95 43.25 38.55 25.87
C GLU A 95 43.81 37.48 26.83
N ARG A 96 43.70 36.21 26.42
CA ARG A 96 44.85 35.30 26.44
C ARG A 96 44.71 34.17 25.42
N ARG A 97 45.63 34.18 24.47
CA ARG A 97 45.96 33.07 23.57
C ARG A 97 46.67 31.97 24.36
N GLU A 98 46.38 30.71 24.04
CA GLU A 98 47.40 29.68 23.87
C GLU A 98 46.90 28.62 22.87
N ARG A 99 47.80 28.25 21.94
CA ARG A 99 47.56 27.33 20.81
C ARG A 99 47.95 25.92 21.23
N GLY A 100 47.26 24.90 20.70
CA GLY A 100 47.79 23.52 20.73
C GLY A 100 46.86 22.39 20.29
N ALA A 101 46.74 22.21 18.97
CA ALA A 101 46.65 20.94 18.20
C ALA A 101 45.53 19.88 18.40
N ARG A 102 45.14 19.30 17.24
CA ARG A 102 44.27 18.12 16.94
C ARG A 102 42.77 18.43 16.96
N GLY A 103 41.93 17.98 16.04
CA GLY A 103 41.99 17.04 14.93
C GLY A 103 40.55 16.94 14.36
N GLU A 104 40.42 16.41 13.15
CA GLU A 104 39.17 16.22 12.37
C GLU A 104 37.92 15.92 13.21
N LYS A 105 36.86 16.73 13.03
CA LYS A 105 35.47 16.38 13.35
C LYS A 105 34.48 17.09 12.42
N ASP A 106 33.78 16.24 11.66
CA ASP A 106 32.36 16.28 11.32
C ASP A 106 31.73 17.56 10.76
N GLU A 107 31.70 17.65 9.43
CA GLU A 107 30.81 18.51 8.64
C GLU A 107 29.39 17.92 8.46
N ARG A 108 28.90 17.13 9.42
CA ARG A 108 27.51 16.60 9.39
C ARG A 108 26.48 17.46 10.14
N GLY A 109 26.91 18.55 10.80
CA GLY A 109 26.03 19.48 11.53
C GLY A 109 25.61 20.75 10.78
N ALA A 110 26.21 21.07 9.63
CA ALA A 110 26.11 22.41 9.04
C ALA A 110 24.94 22.63 8.05
N LEU A 111 24.17 21.60 7.71
CA LEU A 111 23.10 21.67 6.70
C LEU A 111 21.67 21.80 7.28
N ARG A 112 21.51 21.87 8.61
CA ARG A 112 20.20 22.10 9.26
C ARG A 112 19.93 23.55 9.68
N ASP A 113 20.93 24.43 9.66
CA ASP A 113 20.79 25.82 10.09
C ASP A 113 20.63 26.80 8.91
N LEU A 114 19.51 26.68 8.19
CA LEU A 114 18.95 27.78 7.40
C LEU A 114 17.96 28.56 8.29
N PRO A 115 17.96 29.90 8.30
CA PRO A 115 17.21 30.68 9.29
C PRO A 115 15.71 30.41 9.22
N SER A 116 15.15 29.95 10.34
CA SER A 116 13.72 29.63 10.57
C SER A 116 12.73 30.71 10.11
N SER A 117 13.21 31.95 9.99
CA SER A 117 12.49 33.13 9.49
C SER A 117 11.95 32.94 8.06
N ARG A 118 12.70 32.30 7.16
CA ARG A 118 12.27 32.15 5.75
C ARG A 118 11.12 31.15 5.60
N ARG A 119 11.11 30.06 6.38
CA ARG A 119 10.04 29.03 6.37
C ARG A 119 8.72 29.56 6.94
N GLN A 120 8.78 30.40 7.97
CA GLN A 120 7.59 31.03 8.58
C GLN A 120 6.97 32.10 7.68
N GLY A 121 7.79 32.85 6.93
CA GLY A 121 7.32 33.87 5.99
C GLY A 121 6.41 33.31 4.88
N VAL A 122 6.77 32.15 4.33
CA VAL A 122 6.05 31.47 3.22
C VAL A 122 4.65 30.98 3.64
N SER A 123 4.49 30.50 4.88
CA SER A 123 3.17 30.04 5.34
C SER A 123 2.18 31.20 5.49
N HIS A 124 2.65 32.33 6.03
CA HIS A 124 1.82 33.52 6.19
C HIS A 124 1.45 34.19 4.84
N THR A 125 2.34 34.17 3.85
CA THR A 125 2.03 34.66 2.49
C THR A 125 0.97 33.79 1.83
N PHE A 126 1.09 32.46 1.90
CA PHE A 126 0.09 31.54 1.32
C PHE A 126 -1.29 31.68 1.96
N SER A 127 -1.37 31.82 3.28
CA SER A 127 -2.65 32.04 3.98
C SER A 127 -3.36 33.31 3.51
N LYS A 128 -2.62 34.42 3.36
CA LYS A 128 -3.15 35.69 2.83
C LYS A 128 -3.58 35.57 1.36
N LEU A 129 -2.81 34.83 0.57
CA LEU A 129 -3.11 34.61 -0.83
C LEU A 129 -4.42 33.81 -0.99
N GLY A 130 -4.60 32.75 -0.20
CA GLY A 130 -5.84 31.97 -0.22
C GLY A 130 -7.08 32.74 0.21
N GLN A 131 -6.97 33.59 1.23
CA GLN A 131 -8.07 34.47 1.65
C GLN A 131 -8.46 35.51 0.59
N SER A 132 -7.56 35.86 -0.33
CA SER A 132 -7.77 36.91 -1.33
C SER A 132 -8.14 36.39 -2.72
N ARG A 133 -7.64 35.22 -3.14
CA ARG A 133 -7.73 34.74 -4.54
C ARG A 133 -8.68 33.55 -4.76
N TRP A 134 -8.81 32.60 -3.84
CA TRP A 134 -9.58 31.35 -4.07
C TRP A 134 -10.53 30.97 -2.93
N LYS A 135 -11.20 31.98 -2.36
CA LYS A 135 -12.09 31.81 -1.20
C LYS A 135 -13.39 31.05 -1.51
N ARG A 136 -13.92 31.21 -2.73
CA ARG A 136 -15.13 30.50 -3.22
C ARG A 136 -14.75 29.73 -4.49
N PRO A 137 -15.26 28.52 -4.67
CA PRO A 137 -14.96 27.74 -5.86
C PRO A 137 -15.82 28.23 -7.06
N PRO A 138 -15.43 27.94 -8.31
CA PRO A 138 -16.20 28.40 -9.48
C PRO A 138 -17.58 27.74 -9.53
N LEU A 139 -18.62 28.51 -9.87
CA LEU A 139 -20.02 28.03 -9.93
C LEU A 139 -20.22 26.95 -11.00
N VAL A 140 -19.52 27.07 -12.13
CA VAL A 140 -19.53 26.09 -13.23
C VAL A 140 -18.09 25.82 -13.63
N HIS A 141 -17.76 24.55 -13.90
CA HIS A 141 -16.44 24.17 -14.35
C HIS A 141 -16.17 24.76 -15.76
N PRO A 142 -15.09 25.54 -15.97
CA PRO A 142 -14.82 26.24 -17.23
C PRO A 142 -14.88 25.35 -18.48
N ASP A 143 -14.29 24.15 -18.41
CA ASP A 143 -14.26 23.21 -19.54
C ASP A 143 -15.53 22.35 -19.72
N ALA A 144 -16.47 22.33 -18.76
CA ALA A 144 -17.60 21.40 -18.81
C ALA A 144 -18.51 21.67 -20.01
N VAL A 145 -18.83 22.94 -20.25
CA VAL A 145 -19.72 23.34 -21.36
C VAL A 145 -19.14 22.93 -22.72
N GLY A 146 -17.84 23.14 -22.93
CA GLY A 146 -17.16 22.75 -24.17
C GLY A 146 -17.17 21.23 -24.37
N PHE A 147 -16.82 20.48 -23.32
CA PHE A 147 -16.78 19.02 -23.34
C PHE A 147 -18.14 18.39 -23.66
N PHE A 148 -19.21 18.81 -22.96
CA PHE A 148 -20.53 18.22 -23.16
C PHE A 148 -21.17 18.61 -24.50
N ARG A 149 -20.84 19.77 -25.07
CA ARG A 149 -21.23 20.11 -26.45
C ARG A 149 -20.58 19.18 -27.48
N GLU A 150 -19.29 18.89 -27.32
CA GLU A 150 -18.60 17.94 -28.19
C GLU A 150 -19.16 16.51 -28.03
N GLN A 151 -19.40 16.07 -26.79
CA GLN A 151 -20.02 14.77 -26.54
C GLN A 151 -21.42 14.67 -27.14
N LEU A 152 -22.27 15.68 -27.00
CA LEU A 152 -23.62 15.69 -27.57
C LEU A 152 -23.57 15.51 -29.10
N ALA A 153 -22.69 16.25 -29.78
CA ALA A 153 -22.49 16.13 -31.23
C ALA A 153 -21.98 14.73 -31.63
N GLU A 154 -21.12 14.11 -30.81
CA GLU A 154 -20.66 12.74 -31.04
C GLU A 154 -21.77 11.70 -30.82
N GLN A 155 -22.57 11.81 -29.75
CA GLN A 155 -23.68 10.90 -29.48
C GLN A 155 -24.75 11.01 -30.59
N GLU A 156 -25.04 12.21 -31.09
CA GLU A 156 -25.95 12.41 -32.22
C GLU A 156 -25.46 11.67 -33.48
N ARG A 157 -24.14 11.71 -33.75
CA ARG A 157 -23.53 10.98 -34.87
C ARG A 157 -23.61 9.47 -34.68
N LEU A 158 -23.36 8.97 -33.47
CA LEU A 158 -23.45 7.55 -33.14
C LEU A 158 -24.89 7.04 -33.26
N LEU A 159 -25.87 7.85 -32.85
CA LEU A 159 -27.29 7.56 -33.01
C LEU A 159 -27.64 7.44 -34.51
N LYS A 160 -27.29 8.44 -35.33
CA LYS A 160 -27.50 8.41 -36.79
C LYS A 160 -26.84 7.19 -37.44
N ALA A 161 -25.63 6.82 -37.03
CA ALA A 161 -24.93 5.64 -37.54
C ALA A 161 -25.61 4.32 -37.11
N ALA A 162 -26.09 4.24 -35.87
CA ALA A 162 -26.82 3.08 -35.37
C ALA A 162 -28.15 2.90 -36.11
N GLU A 163 -28.89 3.99 -36.35
CA GLU A 163 -30.15 3.99 -37.11
C GLU A 163 -29.92 3.58 -38.57
N ALA A 164 -28.85 4.06 -39.21
CA ALA A 164 -28.48 3.63 -40.56
C ALA A 164 -28.16 2.13 -40.62
N THR A 165 -27.42 1.61 -39.63
CA THR A 165 -27.08 0.18 -39.53
C THR A 165 -28.32 -0.68 -39.30
N ALA A 166 -29.25 -0.23 -38.45
CA ALA A 166 -30.53 -0.89 -38.22
C ALA A 166 -31.37 -0.92 -39.51
N SER A 167 -31.50 0.21 -40.21
CA SER A 167 -32.25 0.30 -41.47
C SER A 167 -31.66 -0.60 -42.57
N GLU A 168 -30.32 -0.71 -42.67
CA GLU A 168 -29.70 -1.67 -43.59
C GLU A 168 -30.02 -3.13 -43.22
N LEU A 169 -30.02 -3.46 -41.93
CA LEU A 169 -30.35 -4.80 -41.43
C LEU A 169 -31.84 -5.12 -41.60
N GLU A 170 -32.74 -4.14 -41.49
CA GLU A 170 -34.17 -4.30 -41.80
C GLU A 170 -34.38 -4.62 -43.28
N LYS A 171 -33.70 -3.91 -44.18
CA LYS A 171 -33.73 -4.22 -45.63
C LYS A 171 -33.18 -5.61 -45.93
N LYS A 172 -32.08 -6.01 -45.27
CA LYS A 172 -31.52 -7.36 -45.39
C LYS A 172 -32.44 -8.42 -44.79
N ALA A 173 -33.14 -8.13 -43.70
CA ALA A 173 -34.12 -9.02 -43.08
C ALA A 173 -35.35 -9.22 -43.98
N ALA A 174 -35.83 -8.16 -44.63
CA ALA A 174 -36.91 -8.23 -45.62
C ALA A 174 -36.50 -9.11 -46.82
N HIS A 175 -35.34 -8.85 -47.42
CA HIS A 175 -34.82 -9.68 -48.51
C HIS A 175 -34.54 -11.14 -48.10
N ALA A 176 -34.09 -11.38 -46.87
CA ALA A 176 -33.90 -12.73 -46.35
C ALA A 176 -35.23 -13.45 -46.05
N SER A 177 -36.29 -12.71 -45.71
CA SER A 177 -37.65 -13.26 -45.61
C SER A 177 -38.15 -13.69 -46.99
N ASP A 178 -38.06 -12.80 -47.98
CA ASP A 178 -38.49 -13.07 -49.36
C ASP A 178 -37.72 -14.26 -49.98
N ALA A 179 -36.41 -14.37 -49.72
CA ALA A 179 -35.58 -15.47 -50.19
C ALA A 179 -35.82 -16.80 -49.44
N ALA A 180 -36.19 -16.75 -48.16
CA ALA A 180 -36.55 -17.93 -47.38
C ALA A 180 -37.94 -18.47 -47.73
N ASP A 181 -38.88 -17.59 -48.10
CA ASP A 181 -40.21 -17.96 -48.57
C ASP A 181 -40.18 -18.54 -50.01
N ALA A 182 -39.11 -18.28 -50.77
CA ALA A 182 -38.86 -18.84 -52.10
C ALA A 182 -38.06 -20.16 -52.13
N ALA A 183 -37.43 -20.57 -51.03
CA ALA A 183 -36.56 -21.75 -50.97
C ALA A 183 -37.09 -22.81 -49.99
N GLU A 184 -37.58 -23.96 -50.48
CA GLU A 184 -38.13 -25.08 -49.68
C GLU A 184 -37.07 -25.87 -48.85
N GLY A 185 -35.94 -25.26 -48.47
CA GLY A 185 -34.82 -25.94 -47.79
C GLY A 185 -34.39 -25.32 -46.46
N GLY A 186 -34.05 -26.16 -45.48
CA GLY A 186 -33.67 -25.78 -44.10
C GLY A 186 -32.45 -24.84 -43.95
N ALA A 187 -31.70 -24.58 -45.02
CA ALA A 187 -30.60 -23.60 -45.04
C ALA A 187 -31.10 -22.14 -44.97
N GLY A 188 -32.25 -21.82 -45.57
CA GLY A 188 -32.83 -20.46 -45.56
C GLY A 188 -33.28 -20.01 -44.16
N LYS A 189 -33.78 -20.94 -43.34
CA LYS A 189 -34.23 -20.66 -41.96
C LYS A 189 -33.08 -20.27 -41.02
N LYS A 190 -31.88 -20.86 -41.17
CA LYS A 190 -30.69 -20.48 -40.39
C LYS A 190 -30.21 -19.06 -40.73
N GLY A 191 -30.24 -18.68 -42.01
CA GLY A 191 -29.92 -17.32 -42.46
C GLY A 191 -30.88 -16.28 -41.89
N ARG A 192 -32.20 -16.53 -41.97
CA ARG A 192 -33.26 -15.67 -41.42
C ARG A 192 -33.10 -15.44 -39.91
N HIS A 193 -32.90 -16.49 -39.13
CA HIS A 193 -32.71 -16.37 -37.68
C HIS A 193 -31.42 -15.63 -37.30
N SER A 194 -30.35 -15.74 -38.10
CA SER A 194 -29.11 -14.99 -37.88
C SER A 194 -29.30 -13.49 -38.12
N VAL A 195 -29.97 -13.12 -39.22
CA VAL A 195 -30.24 -11.72 -39.56
C VAL A 195 -31.22 -11.09 -38.57
N GLU A 196 -32.24 -11.83 -38.12
CA GLU A 196 -33.19 -11.36 -37.11
C GLU A 196 -32.52 -11.13 -35.73
N LYS A 197 -31.58 -12.00 -35.34
CA LYS A 197 -30.75 -11.79 -34.13
C LYS A 197 -29.87 -10.54 -34.25
N GLN A 198 -29.28 -10.31 -35.43
CA GLN A 198 -28.48 -9.10 -35.70
C GLN A 198 -29.34 -7.83 -35.67
N LEU A 199 -30.55 -7.88 -36.23
CA LEU A 199 -31.50 -6.76 -36.21
C LEU A 199 -31.95 -6.44 -34.78
N ARG A 200 -32.29 -7.44 -33.96
CA ARG A 200 -32.60 -7.22 -32.53
C ARG A 200 -31.44 -6.57 -31.78
N LEU A 201 -30.20 -7.00 -32.05
CA LEU A 201 -29.02 -6.39 -31.44
C LEU A 201 -28.79 -4.94 -31.92
N ALA A 202 -29.06 -4.67 -33.20
CA ALA A 202 -28.97 -3.32 -33.77
C ALA A 202 -30.03 -2.38 -33.18
N ASN A 203 -31.28 -2.83 -33.05
CA ASN A 203 -32.34 -2.03 -32.41
C ASN A 203 -32.04 -1.76 -30.93
N LYS A 204 -31.50 -2.75 -30.21
CA LYS A 204 -31.02 -2.54 -28.83
C LYS A 204 -29.88 -1.50 -28.76
N ARG A 205 -29.02 -1.43 -29.79
CA ARG A 205 -27.97 -0.41 -29.88
C ARG A 205 -28.53 0.98 -30.18
N VAL A 206 -29.56 1.09 -31.03
CA VAL A 206 -30.25 2.35 -31.31
C VAL A 206 -30.90 2.88 -30.04
N GLU A 207 -31.67 2.08 -29.32
CA GLU A 207 -32.31 2.50 -28.07
C GLU A 207 -31.29 2.93 -27.00
N ALA A 208 -30.18 2.19 -26.88
CA ALA A 208 -29.09 2.60 -26.00
C ALA A 208 -28.41 3.91 -26.44
N ALA A 209 -28.28 4.15 -27.75
CA ALA A 209 -27.71 5.39 -28.29
C ALA A 209 -28.65 6.58 -28.10
N LYS A 210 -29.96 6.40 -28.26
CA LYS A 210 -30.98 7.43 -27.97
C LYS A 210 -30.94 7.85 -26.52
N LYS A 211 -30.93 6.88 -25.59
CA LYS A 211 -30.82 7.16 -24.16
C LYS A 211 -29.60 8.01 -23.83
N ARG A 212 -28.42 7.63 -24.34
CA ARG A 212 -27.17 8.41 -24.15
C ARG A 212 -27.22 9.82 -24.74
N PHE A 213 -27.92 10.00 -25.86
CA PHE A 213 -28.09 11.31 -26.48
C PHE A 213 -28.98 12.22 -25.62
N GLU A 214 -30.11 11.70 -25.11
CA GLU A 214 -30.97 12.45 -24.19
C GLU A 214 -30.26 12.76 -22.87
N ASP A 215 -29.57 11.79 -22.25
CA ASP A 215 -28.80 12.00 -21.01
C ASP A 215 -27.75 13.14 -21.18
N ALA A 216 -27.04 13.16 -22.32
CA ALA A 216 -26.05 14.19 -22.63
C ALA A 216 -26.69 15.57 -22.88
N ARG A 217 -27.89 15.59 -23.47
CA ARG A 217 -28.65 16.81 -23.72
C ARG A 217 -29.17 17.41 -22.41
N GLU A 218 -29.77 16.59 -21.56
CA GLU A 218 -30.26 17.00 -20.23
C GLU A 218 -29.13 17.58 -19.39
N THR A 219 -27.95 16.95 -19.40
CA THR A 219 -26.77 17.47 -18.71
C THR A 219 -26.40 18.88 -19.19
N LEU A 220 -26.40 19.13 -20.51
CA LEU A 220 -26.06 20.44 -21.07
C LEU A 220 -27.14 21.50 -20.75
N GLU A 221 -28.41 21.12 -20.81
CA GLU A 221 -29.53 21.98 -20.43
C GLU A 221 -29.46 22.36 -18.94
N ALA A 222 -29.10 21.40 -18.07
CA ALA A 222 -28.89 21.65 -16.65
C ALA A 222 -27.73 22.64 -16.40
N ILE A 223 -26.58 22.45 -17.07
CA ILE A 223 -25.44 23.39 -16.98
C ILE A 223 -25.87 24.82 -17.41
N ALA A 224 -26.62 24.94 -18.50
CA ALA A 224 -27.09 26.24 -19.00
C ALA A 224 -28.09 26.91 -18.05
N GLN A 225 -28.93 26.14 -17.36
CA GLN A 225 -29.87 26.67 -16.35
C GLN A 225 -29.11 27.32 -15.19
N VAL A 226 -28.03 26.71 -14.71
CA VAL A 226 -27.18 27.27 -13.64
C VAL A 226 -26.40 28.50 -14.10
N GLU A 227 -25.89 28.53 -15.32
CA GLU A 227 -25.27 29.74 -15.88
C GLU A 227 -26.26 30.92 -16.01
N SER A 228 -27.55 30.61 -16.22
CA SER A 228 -28.60 31.61 -16.43
C SER A 228 -29.31 32.07 -15.15
N ALA A 229 -29.09 31.41 -14.01
CA ALA A 229 -29.72 31.75 -12.75
C ALA A 229 -29.22 33.14 -12.27
N PRO A 230 -30.11 34.11 -12.01
CA PRO A 230 -29.70 35.41 -11.49
C PRO A 230 -29.10 35.21 -10.10
N ASN A 231 -27.85 35.64 -9.91
CA ASN A 231 -27.23 35.71 -8.58
C ASN A 231 -28.07 36.63 -7.69
N GLU A 232 -28.82 36.08 -6.73
CA GLU A 232 -29.50 36.88 -5.69
C GLU A 232 -28.50 37.70 -4.84
N ASP A 233 -27.22 37.29 -4.83
CA ASP A 233 -26.09 38.03 -4.23
C ASP A 233 -25.68 39.30 -5.02
N ALA A 234 -26.14 39.48 -6.27
CA ALA A 234 -25.79 40.66 -7.07
C ALA A 234 -26.51 41.92 -6.60
N GLU A 235 -27.73 41.81 -6.04
CA GLU A 235 -28.50 42.96 -5.55
C GLU A 235 -28.01 43.48 -4.18
N GLU A 236 -27.37 42.64 -3.35
CA GLU A 236 -26.66 43.14 -2.15
C GLU A 236 -25.30 43.76 -2.49
N SER A 237 -24.67 43.33 -3.59
CA SER A 237 -23.41 43.93 -4.07
C SER A 237 -23.61 45.38 -4.53
N GLU A 238 -24.76 45.72 -5.13
CA GLU A 238 -25.07 47.10 -5.57
C GLU A 238 -25.21 48.09 -4.41
N LYS A 239 -25.66 47.66 -3.22
CA LYS A 239 -25.71 48.54 -2.03
C LYS A 239 -24.35 48.72 -1.35
N SER A 240 -23.38 47.87 -1.63
CA SER A 240 -22.00 47.97 -1.11
C SER A 240 -21.08 48.86 -1.98
N GLU A 241 -21.58 49.35 -3.12
CA GLU A 241 -20.84 50.13 -4.12
C GLU A 241 -20.31 51.49 -3.64
N ALA A 242 -20.71 51.97 -2.45
CA ALA A 242 -20.21 53.23 -1.88
C ALA A 242 -18.88 53.10 -1.10
N ARG A 243 -18.33 51.90 -0.92
CA ARG A 243 -17.03 51.68 -0.26
C ARG A 243 -16.12 50.76 -1.06
N GLY A 244 -15.57 51.29 -2.15
CA GLY A 244 -14.24 50.99 -2.68
C GLY A 244 -13.68 49.57 -2.50
N VAL A 245 -14.39 48.53 -2.95
CA VAL A 245 -13.82 47.20 -3.19
C VAL A 245 -14.43 46.66 -4.48
N ARG A 246 -13.86 47.05 -5.63
CA ARG A 246 -13.92 46.17 -6.81
C ARG A 246 -13.08 44.94 -6.46
N ARG A 247 -13.71 43.83 -6.08
CA ARG A 247 -13.10 42.49 -6.22
C ARG A 247 -14.00 41.67 -7.12
N GLN A 248 -13.87 41.96 -8.42
CA GLN A 248 -14.17 40.98 -9.45
C GLN A 248 -13.44 39.68 -9.07
N GLN A 249 -14.06 38.51 -9.28
CA GLN A 249 -13.31 37.25 -9.37
C GLN A 249 -12.24 37.47 -10.44
N GLU A 250 -11.00 37.74 -10.05
CA GLU A 250 -9.89 37.82 -10.99
C GLU A 250 -9.75 36.41 -11.59
N GLY A 251 -9.77 36.32 -12.92
CA GLY A 251 -9.67 35.05 -13.65
C GLY A 251 -8.41 34.27 -13.27
N PHE A 252 -8.41 32.97 -13.59
CA PHE A 252 -7.28 32.07 -13.33
C PHE A 252 -5.96 32.65 -13.86
N ASP A 253 -4.94 32.70 -13.00
CA ASP A 253 -3.60 33.19 -13.36
C ASP A 253 -2.58 32.03 -13.31
N PRO A 254 -2.16 31.49 -14.47
CA PRO A 254 -1.13 30.44 -14.54
C PRO A 254 0.23 30.87 -13.97
N SER A 255 0.52 32.17 -13.96
CA SER A 255 1.78 32.72 -13.45
C SER A 255 1.86 32.57 -11.93
N LEU A 256 0.72 32.73 -11.25
CA LEU A 256 0.62 32.55 -9.81
C LEU A 256 0.93 31.11 -9.38
N VAL A 257 0.41 30.14 -10.12
CA VAL A 257 0.69 28.71 -9.90
C VAL A 257 2.19 28.43 -10.02
N THR A 258 2.84 29.04 -11.01
CA THR A 258 4.29 28.89 -11.21
C THR A 258 5.09 29.56 -10.08
N GLN A 259 4.69 30.75 -9.63
CA GLN A 259 5.33 31.44 -8.51
C GLN A 259 5.23 30.65 -7.20
N ILE A 260 4.04 30.14 -6.86
CA ILE A 260 3.85 29.32 -5.65
C ILE A 260 4.74 28.06 -5.70
N TYR A 261 4.86 27.45 -6.89
CA TYR A 261 5.71 26.29 -7.08
C TYR A 261 7.19 26.62 -6.89
N ASP A 262 7.68 27.69 -7.53
CA ASP A 262 9.07 28.12 -7.42
C ASP A 262 9.42 28.49 -5.96
N ASP A 263 8.52 29.16 -5.24
CA ASP A 263 8.67 29.45 -3.81
C ASP A 263 8.78 28.18 -2.94
N LEU A 264 8.00 27.14 -3.28
CA LEU A 264 8.07 25.84 -2.60
C LEU A 264 9.36 25.09 -2.93
N VAL A 265 9.83 25.14 -4.18
CA VAL A 265 11.11 24.53 -4.60
C VAL A 265 12.27 25.20 -3.87
N ASP A 266 12.31 26.53 -3.84
CA ASP A 266 13.34 27.33 -3.15
C ASP A 266 13.35 27.08 -1.63
N ALA A 267 12.20 26.73 -1.05
CA ALA A 267 12.05 26.39 0.36
C ALA A 267 12.21 24.88 0.66
N HIS A 268 12.51 24.05 -0.35
CA HIS A 268 12.59 22.59 -0.26
C HIS A 268 11.30 21.92 0.28
N PHE A 269 10.14 22.32 -0.25
CA PHE A 269 8.82 21.76 0.07
C PHE A 269 8.53 21.70 1.59
N PRO A 270 8.50 22.85 2.29
CA PRO A 270 8.29 22.87 3.73
C PRO A 270 6.89 22.35 4.09
N GLN A 271 6.83 21.38 4.99
CA GLN A 271 5.60 20.72 5.43
C GLN A 271 4.51 21.71 5.89
N GLN A 272 4.88 22.74 6.66
CA GLN A 272 3.93 23.76 7.14
C GLN A 272 3.36 24.62 6.00
N GLY A 273 4.16 24.88 4.96
CA GLY A 273 3.72 25.62 3.78
C GLY A 273 2.70 24.82 2.97
N LEU A 274 2.96 23.53 2.75
CA LEU A 274 2.03 22.61 2.08
C LEU A 274 0.72 22.46 2.86
N LEU A 275 0.80 22.31 4.18
CA LEU A 275 -0.38 22.26 5.05
C LEU A 275 -1.22 23.53 4.96
N THR A 276 -0.58 24.70 4.93
CA THR A 276 -1.30 25.98 4.83
C THR A 276 -2.04 26.10 3.49
N LEU A 277 -1.45 25.62 2.40
CA LEU A 277 -2.12 25.57 1.09
C LEU A 277 -3.31 24.61 1.11
N GLU A 278 -3.16 23.43 1.71
CA GLU A 278 -4.23 22.45 1.86
C GLU A 278 -5.40 23.02 2.67
N PHE A 279 -5.13 23.62 3.85
CA PHE A 279 -6.16 24.25 4.68
C PHE A 279 -6.88 25.41 3.98
N SER A 280 -6.25 26.02 2.98
CA SER A 280 -6.87 27.06 2.16
C SER A 280 -7.76 26.52 1.04
N LEU A 281 -7.92 25.19 0.93
CA LEU A 281 -8.63 24.50 -0.15
C LEU A 281 -8.06 24.84 -1.54
N PHE A 282 -6.74 24.98 -1.63
CA PHE A 282 -6.06 25.38 -2.87
C PHE A 282 -6.28 24.37 -4.00
N PHE A 283 -6.34 23.07 -3.67
CA PHE A 283 -6.61 22.02 -4.66
C PHE A 283 -8.03 22.15 -5.22
N GLU A 284 -9.03 22.19 -4.35
CA GLU A 284 -10.45 22.17 -4.70
C GLU A 284 -10.91 23.47 -5.36
N ASN A 285 -10.42 24.62 -4.90
CA ASN A 285 -10.92 25.93 -5.34
C ASN A 285 -10.10 26.54 -6.49
N TYR A 286 -8.85 26.11 -6.71
CA TYR A 286 -7.94 26.80 -7.63
C TYR A 286 -7.12 25.88 -8.57
N LEU A 287 -6.64 24.72 -8.12
CA LEU A 287 -5.86 23.85 -9.01
C LEU A 287 -6.73 22.97 -9.89
N TRP A 288 -7.65 22.20 -9.28
CA TRP A 288 -8.43 21.21 -9.99
C TRP A 288 -9.44 21.86 -10.94
N PRO A 289 -10.29 22.84 -10.55
CA PRO A 289 -11.30 23.39 -11.45
C PRO A 289 -10.74 24.02 -12.74
N PHE A 290 -9.51 24.54 -12.67
CA PHE A 290 -8.83 25.18 -13.80
C PHE A 290 -7.84 24.24 -14.52
N PHE A 291 -7.84 22.95 -14.19
CA PHE A 291 -7.05 21.95 -14.91
C PHE A 291 -7.79 21.51 -16.20
N PRO A 292 -7.14 21.50 -17.38
CA PRO A 292 -7.84 21.26 -18.62
C PRO A 292 -8.17 19.79 -18.88
N VAL A 293 -9.39 19.54 -19.38
CA VAL A 293 -9.93 18.17 -19.63
C VAL A 293 -9.16 17.42 -20.73
N HIS A 294 -8.67 18.14 -21.74
CA HIS A 294 -7.93 17.56 -22.87
C HIS A 294 -6.41 17.76 -22.81
N GLY A 295 -5.90 18.34 -21.71
CA GLY A 295 -4.47 18.57 -21.52
C GLY A 295 -3.92 19.64 -22.46
N ALA A 296 -2.64 19.98 -22.30
CA ALA A 296 -1.96 21.02 -23.09
C ALA A 296 -1.97 20.69 -24.59
N GLU A 297 -2.90 21.26 -25.35
CA GLU A 297 -2.83 21.27 -26.81
C GLU A 297 -2.21 22.59 -27.29
N THR A 298 -1.36 22.47 -28.32
CA THR A 298 -1.00 23.60 -29.18
C THR A 298 -2.20 23.87 -30.08
N PRO A 299 -2.84 25.05 -30.02
CA PRO A 299 -3.92 25.37 -30.94
C PRO A 299 -3.37 25.44 -32.37
N ALA A 300 -4.22 25.14 -33.36
CA ALA A 300 -3.90 25.29 -34.78
C ALA A 300 -3.86 26.77 -35.20
N ASP A 301 -4.34 27.67 -34.33
CA ASP A 301 -4.31 29.11 -34.52
C ASP A 301 -3.24 29.68 -33.58
N ALA A 302 -2.20 30.27 -34.15
CA ALA A 302 -1.11 30.91 -33.40
C ALA A 302 -1.59 32.12 -32.55
N ASP A 303 -2.88 32.47 -32.62
CA ASP A 303 -3.48 33.68 -32.02
C ASP A 303 -4.48 33.40 -30.89
N SER A 304 -4.82 32.14 -30.55
CA SER A 304 -5.62 31.83 -29.35
C SER A 304 -4.70 31.45 -28.18
N ALA A 305 -4.49 32.39 -27.27
CA ALA A 305 -3.65 32.23 -26.08
C ALA A 305 -4.30 31.35 -24.99
N GLU A 306 -4.50 30.06 -25.25
CA GLU A 306 -4.83 29.09 -24.20
C GLU A 306 -3.54 28.52 -23.56
N PRO A 307 -3.43 28.48 -22.22
CA PRO A 307 -2.18 28.14 -21.54
C PRO A 307 -1.89 26.65 -21.60
N THR A 308 -0.73 26.28 -22.14
CA THR A 308 -0.16 24.93 -21.96
C THR A 308 -0.02 24.64 -20.47
N VAL A 309 -0.55 23.49 -20.00
CA VAL A 309 -0.41 23.04 -18.60
C VAL A 309 1.06 23.05 -18.21
N SER A 310 1.40 23.86 -17.21
CA SER A 310 2.76 23.98 -16.72
C SER A 310 3.16 22.77 -15.87
N LYS A 311 4.46 22.47 -15.83
CA LYS A 311 5.04 21.49 -14.90
C LYS A 311 4.63 21.80 -13.45
N ALA A 312 4.63 23.08 -13.07
CA ALA A 312 4.23 23.57 -11.76
C ALA A 312 2.78 23.18 -11.41
N HIS A 313 1.83 23.33 -12.34
CA HIS A 313 0.43 22.96 -12.12
C HIS A 313 0.28 21.46 -11.85
N LEU A 314 0.93 20.61 -12.65
CA LEU A 314 0.92 19.15 -12.47
C LEU A 314 1.50 18.74 -11.11
N LEU A 315 2.67 19.28 -10.74
CA LEU A 315 3.35 18.91 -9.51
C LEU A 315 2.68 19.48 -8.26
N LEU A 316 2.07 20.66 -8.32
CA LEU A 316 1.27 21.20 -7.20
C LEU A 316 0.04 20.35 -6.92
N ILE A 317 -0.66 19.87 -7.96
CA ILE A 317 -1.76 18.90 -7.80
C ILE A 317 -1.25 17.66 -7.06
N VAL A 318 -0.12 17.10 -7.51
CA VAL A 318 0.51 15.94 -6.86
C VAL A 318 0.86 16.23 -5.39
N CYS A 319 1.49 17.38 -5.10
CA CYS A 319 1.86 17.76 -3.73
C CYS A 319 0.65 17.87 -2.80
N MET A 320 -0.45 18.48 -3.25
CA MET A 320 -1.67 18.60 -2.44
C MET A 320 -2.29 17.23 -2.15
N LEU A 321 -2.32 16.33 -3.13
CA LEU A 321 -2.86 14.98 -2.93
C LEU A 321 -1.99 14.14 -1.99
N LEU A 322 -0.67 14.24 -2.11
CA LEU A 322 0.27 13.58 -1.20
C LEU A 322 0.12 14.10 0.23
N GLU A 323 -0.08 15.41 0.41
CA GLU A 323 -0.28 16.03 1.72
C GLU A 323 -1.63 15.62 2.35
N LYS A 324 -2.70 15.58 1.55
CA LYS A 324 -4.00 15.03 1.99
C LYS A 324 -3.88 13.58 2.45
N HIS A 325 -3.14 12.75 1.71
CA HIS A 325 -2.93 11.34 2.08
C HIS A 325 -2.16 11.25 3.40
N ARG A 326 -1.10 12.06 3.55
CA ARG A 326 -0.29 12.13 4.78
C ARG A 326 -1.11 12.54 6.00
N LYS A 327 -2.20 13.28 5.83
CA LYS A 327 -3.15 13.69 6.88
C LYS A 327 -4.39 12.82 6.99
N ASN A 328 -4.47 11.72 6.22
CA ASN A 328 -5.65 10.84 6.15
C ASN A 328 -6.94 11.59 5.82
N LEU A 329 -6.87 12.59 4.95
CA LEU A 329 -8.03 13.30 4.42
C LEU A 329 -8.61 12.56 3.19
N PRO A 330 -9.91 12.71 2.88
CA PRO A 330 -10.50 12.15 1.66
C PRO A 330 -9.74 12.62 0.41
N LEU A 331 -9.26 11.66 -0.39
CA LEU A 331 -8.43 11.92 -1.57
C LEU A 331 -9.27 12.06 -2.84
N TRP A 332 -10.07 11.03 -3.10
CA TRP A 332 -10.73 10.85 -4.39
C TRP A 332 -12.08 11.55 -4.46
N GLU A 333 -12.72 11.76 -3.31
CA GLU A 333 -13.92 12.58 -3.20
C GLU A 333 -13.65 14.00 -3.72
N SER A 334 -12.50 14.62 -3.45
CA SER A 334 -12.18 15.96 -3.96
C SER A 334 -12.13 16.06 -5.49
N PHE A 335 -12.00 14.93 -6.22
CA PHE A 335 -12.05 14.92 -7.68
C PHE A 335 -13.49 14.93 -8.22
N LEU A 336 -14.43 14.31 -7.51
CA LEU A 336 -15.84 14.12 -7.88
C LEU A 336 -16.76 15.17 -7.24
N ASN A 337 -16.43 15.54 -6.00
CA ASN A 337 -17.17 16.43 -5.13
C ASN A 337 -16.45 17.76 -5.10
N HIS A 338 -16.79 18.62 -6.07
CA HIS A 338 -16.59 20.05 -5.88
C HIS A 338 -17.21 20.45 -4.52
N PRO A 339 -16.57 21.31 -3.69
CA PRO A 339 -16.95 21.55 -2.27
C PRO A 339 -18.38 22.05 -1.98
N LEU A 340 -19.23 22.15 -3.00
CA LEU A 340 -20.64 22.55 -2.89
C LEU A 340 -21.63 21.41 -3.23
N LEU A 341 -21.17 20.19 -3.53
CA LEU A 341 -22.02 19.04 -3.94
C LEU A 341 -22.46 18.12 -2.77
N ARG A 342 -22.84 18.65 -1.61
CA ARG A 342 -23.37 17.82 -0.50
C ARG A 342 -24.91 17.78 -0.51
N ASP A 343 -25.48 16.60 -0.73
CA ASP A 343 -26.83 16.25 -0.25
C ASP A 343 -26.78 15.92 1.25
N SER A 344 -27.91 16.06 1.94
CA SER A 344 -28.09 15.78 3.36
C SER A 344 -27.92 14.32 3.80
N ASP A 345 -27.90 13.32 2.88
CA ASP A 345 -28.19 11.92 3.27
C ASP A 345 -27.13 10.85 2.95
N GLY A 346 -25.95 11.17 2.40
CA GLY A 346 -24.80 10.25 2.42
C GLY A 346 -25.02 8.81 1.88
N ARG A 347 -25.90 8.58 0.90
CA ARG A 347 -26.07 7.27 0.22
C ARG A 347 -25.69 7.35 -1.27
N ARG A 348 -24.85 6.41 -1.74
CA ARG A 348 -24.60 6.13 -3.16
C ARG A 348 -25.88 5.58 -3.81
N THR A 349 -26.38 6.22 -4.87
CA THR A 349 -27.37 5.63 -5.77
C THR A 349 -26.66 4.94 -6.93
N GLU A 350 -26.56 3.61 -6.88
CA GLU A 350 -26.37 2.81 -8.09
C GLU A 350 -27.64 2.96 -8.95
N ALA A 351 -27.44 3.13 -10.26
CA ALA A 351 -28.45 3.41 -11.27
C ALA A 351 -29.78 2.67 -11.05
N ARG A 352 -30.89 3.42 -10.96
CA ARG A 352 -32.25 2.88 -11.09
C ARG A 352 -33.05 3.75 -12.07
N GLU A 353 -33.63 3.07 -13.05
CA GLU A 353 -34.44 3.61 -14.14
C GLU A 353 -35.69 4.34 -13.62
N GLU A 354 -36.10 5.34 -14.41
CA GLU A 354 -37.21 6.25 -14.18
C GLU A 354 -38.58 5.56 -14.05
N THR A 355 -39.40 6.06 -13.13
CA THR A 355 -40.85 6.29 -13.35
C THR A 355 -41.31 7.41 -12.43
N GLY A 356 -41.86 8.49 -13.01
CA GLY A 356 -42.27 9.71 -12.30
C GLY A 356 -43.67 9.70 -11.71
N GLY A 357 -43.96 10.73 -10.88
CA GLY A 357 -45.33 11.05 -10.45
C GLY A 357 -45.48 12.01 -9.25
N LYS A 358 -45.60 13.32 -9.55
CA LYS A 358 -46.41 14.41 -8.94
C LYS A 358 -46.47 14.71 -7.41
N LYS A 359 -46.11 15.98 -7.12
CA LYS A 359 -46.53 16.98 -6.10
C LYS A 359 -47.90 16.80 -5.38
N GLU A 360 -47.94 17.18 -4.08
CA GLU A 360 -48.76 18.25 -3.41
C GLU A 360 -48.82 18.01 -1.87
N THR A 361 -48.30 18.90 -0.99
CA THR A 361 -48.90 20.05 -0.24
C THR A 361 -49.18 19.80 1.27
N GLY A 362 -48.66 20.67 2.16
CA GLY A 362 -49.48 21.36 3.20
C GLY A 362 -49.23 21.12 4.71
N GLY A 363 -48.87 22.20 5.44
CA GLY A 363 -49.23 22.56 6.84
C GLY A 363 -48.39 21.94 7.97
N GLU A 364 -48.10 22.57 9.12
CA GLU A 364 -48.46 23.87 9.74
C GLU A 364 -47.58 24.05 11.01
N ASP A 365 -47.41 25.30 11.44
CA ASP A 365 -46.47 25.82 12.45
C ASP A 365 -46.80 25.52 13.94
N VAL A 366 -45.78 25.52 14.81
CA VAL A 366 -45.89 25.98 16.22
C VAL A 366 -44.57 26.65 16.69
N GLU A 367 -44.60 27.97 16.88
CA GLU A 367 -43.59 28.78 17.59
C GLU A 367 -43.70 28.65 19.13
N MET A 368 -42.59 28.85 19.86
CA MET A 368 -42.55 29.54 21.18
C MET A 368 -41.11 29.89 21.64
N ASP A 369 -40.80 31.18 21.52
CA ASP A 369 -40.16 32.14 22.46
C ASP A 369 -38.72 31.97 23.04
N GLY A 370 -37.97 33.09 23.09
CA GLY A 370 -37.05 33.37 24.21
C GLY A 370 -35.55 33.68 24.00
N GLY A 371 -35.18 34.62 23.12
CA GLY A 371 -34.04 35.57 23.22
C GLY A 371 -32.64 35.17 23.76
N ALA A 372 -31.63 35.11 22.88
CA ALA A 372 -30.25 35.57 23.14
C ALA A 372 -29.45 35.87 21.84
N SER A 373 -29.27 37.16 21.56
CA SER A 373 -28.03 37.81 21.10
C SER A 373 -27.41 37.45 19.73
N GLN A 374 -27.87 38.17 18.71
CA GLN A 374 -27.23 38.77 17.50
C GLN A 374 -26.00 38.14 16.78
N GLU A 375 -25.13 37.34 17.39
CA GLU A 375 -23.98 36.70 16.71
C GLU A 375 -24.35 35.36 16.06
N ARG A 376 -25.39 34.67 16.54
CA ARG A 376 -25.93 33.47 15.89
C ARG A 376 -26.69 33.76 14.59
N ARG A 377 -27.23 34.97 14.42
CA ARG A 377 -28.00 35.35 13.23
C ARG A 377 -27.15 35.49 11.97
N ASN A 378 -25.84 35.76 12.08
CA ASN A 378 -24.96 35.77 10.91
C ASN A 378 -24.55 34.34 10.53
N GLY A 379 -24.29 33.46 11.51
CA GLY A 379 -24.01 32.05 11.25
C GLY A 379 -25.22 31.25 10.74
N GLU A 380 -26.42 31.55 11.23
CA GLU A 380 -27.67 30.95 10.73
C GLU A 380 -28.08 31.50 9.36
N ARG A 381 -27.80 32.76 9.03
CA ARG A 381 -28.01 33.29 7.67
C ARG A 381 -27.01 32.74 6.67
N ASP A 382 -25.75 32.56 7.06
CA ASP A 382 -24.73 31.92 6.22
C ASP A 382 -25.03 30.42 6.04
N ALA A 383 -25.61 29.75 7.04
CA ALA A 383 -26.06 28.35 6.95
C ALA A 383 -27.36 28.19 6.14
N VAL A 384 -28.35 29.07 6.31
CA VAL A 384 -29.61 29.05 5.56
C VAL A 384 -29.41 29.50 4.11
N ALA A 385 -28.47 30.43 3.84
CA ALA A 385 -28.04 30.76 2.48
C ALA A 385 -27.25 29.62 1.81
N ALA A 386 -26.50 28.83 2.60
CA ALA A 386 -25.86 27.62 2.11
C ALA A 386 -26.87 26.48 1.84
N GLU A 387 -27.95 26.38 2.62
CA GLU A 387 -29.05 25.42 2.40
C GLU A 387 -29.93 25.80 1.19
N LEU A 388 -30.25 27.08 1.00
CA LEU A 388 -31.00 27.56 -0.18
C LEU A 388 -30.19 27.48 -1.49
N SER A 389 -28.85 27.51 -1.41
CA SER A 389 -27.95 27.38 -2.56
C SER A 389 -27.73 25.91 -3.00
N ALA A 390 -28.08 24.92 -2.18
CA ALA A 390 -27.84 23.51 -2.46
C ALA A 390 -28.82 22.91 -3.48
N ASP A 391 -30.04 23.44 -3.55
CA ASP A 391 -31.12 22.93 -4.43
C ASP A 391 -30.91 23.24 -5.92
N ASN A 392 -29.93 24.08 -6.27
CA ASN A 392 -29.73 24.59 -7.64
C ASN A 392 -28.47 24.06 -8.36
N MET A 393 -27.84 22.97 -7.92
CA MET A 393 -26.56 22.51 -8.48
C MET A 393 -26.64 21.35 -9.49
N VAL A 394 -25.85 21.46 -10.57
CA VAL A 394 -25.75 20.46 -11.63
C VAL A 394 -24.68 19.43 -11.29
N ARG A 395 -25.08 18.16 -11.14
CA ARG A 395 -24.14 17.04 -11.05
C ARG A 395 -23.55 16.73 -12.43
N LEU A 396 -22.24 16.88 -12.57
CA LEU A 396 -21.54 16.52 -13.81
C LEU A 396 -21.33 14.99 -13.87
N PRO A 397 -21.58 14.34 -15.01
CA PRO A 397 -21.32 12.91 -15.21
C PRO A 397 -19.87 12.48 -14.91
N ASP A 398 -19.71 11.28 -14.33
CA ASP A 398 -18.40 10.66 -14.00
C ASP A 398 -17.43 10.60 -15.20
N GLU A 399 -17.97 10.52 -16.43
CA GLU A 399 -17.17 10.46 -17.65
C GLU A 399 -16.27 11.70 -17.84
N PHE A 400 -16.76 12.87 -17.41
CA PHE A 400 -16.02 14.13 -17.46
C PHE A 400 -14.79 14.09 -16.55
N PHE A 401 -14.99 13.71 -15.29
CA PHE A 401 -13.90 13.59 -14.31
C PHE A 401 -12.91 12.51 -14.71
N HIS A 402 -13.39 11.40 -15.28
CA HIS A 402 -12.52 10.38 -15.84
C HIS A 402 -11.66 10.90 -17.01
N ALA A 403 -12.23 11.64 -17.95
CA ALA A 403 -11.47 12.22 -19.07
C ALA A 403 -10.39 13.19 -18.56
N LYS A 404 -10.74 14.05 -17.61
CA LYS A 404 -9.84 15.03 -17.01
C LYS A 404 -8.72 14.39 -16.19
N PHE A 405 -9.05 13.41 -15.34
CA PHE A 405 -8.05 12.64 -14.59
C PHE A 405 -7.14 11.84 -15.53
N SER A 406 -7.70 11.25 -16.59
CA SER A 406 -6.90 10.58 -17.62
C SER A 406 -5.89 11.53 -18.24
N SER A 407 -6.29 12.77 -18.56
CA SER A 407 -5.39 13.81 -19.06
C SER A 407 -4.26 14.15 -18.05
N LEU A 408 -4.60 14.32 -16.76
CA LEU A 408 -3.63 14.53 -15.70
C LEU A 408 -2.60 13.39 -15.64
N LEU A 409 -3.06 12.14 -15.55
CA LEU A 409 -2.18 10.99 -15.41
C LEU A 409 -1.28 10.85 -16.65
N TYR A 410 -1.84 10.83 -17.86
CA TYR A 410 -1.03 10.67 -19.08
C TYR A 410 -0.05 11.83 -19.29
N SER A 411 -0.38 13.06 -18.87
CA SER A 411 0.55 14.19 -18.91
C SER A 411 1.70 14.01 -17.93
N LEU A 412 1.44 13.51 -16.71
CA LEU A 412 2.47 13.16 -15.73
C LEU A 412 3.36 12.02 -16.22
N LEU A 413 2.79 10.95 -16.80
CA LEU A 413 3.56 9.84 -17.35
C LEU A 413 4.46 10.31 -18.51
N ASP A 414 3.93 11.11 -19.44
CA ASP A 414 4.72 11.70 -20.53
C ASP A 414 5.84 12.61 -20.01
N LEU A 415 5.56 13.45 -18.99
CA LEU A 415 6.57 14.28 -18.34
C LEU A 415 7.66 13.44 -17.66
N PHE A 416 7.28 12.37 -16.97
CA PHE A 416 8.20 11.43 -16.35
C PHE A 416 9.12 10.78 -17.39
N LEU A 417 8.55 10.27 -18.50
CA LEU A 417 9.32 9.66 -19.58
C LEU A 417 10.22 10.66 -20.33
N ARG A 418 9.79 11.91 -20.51
CA ARG A 418 10.61 12.96 -21.16
C ARG A 418 11.78 13.42 -20.29
N SER A 419 11.63 13.34 -18.97
CA SER A 419 12.65 13.76 -18.00
C SER A 419 13.85 12.81 -17.87
N ALA A 420 14.06 11.93 -18.84
CA ALA A 420 15.07 10.88 -18.79
C ALA A 420 16.53 11.35 -18.99
N ASP A 421 16.83 12.65 -19.23
CA ASP A 421 18.18 13.10 -19.64
C ASP A 421 18.88 14.22 -18.83
N ALA A 422 20.21 14.08 -18.83
CA ALA A 422 21.30 15.03 -18.54
C ALA A 422 21.55 15.48 -17.08
N TYR A 423 22.17 14.60 -16.28
CA TYR A 423 23.05 15.06 -15.20
C TYR A 423 24.33 15.66 -15.81
N PRO A 424 24.87 16.77 -15.26
CA PRO A 424 26.04 17.42 -15.83
C PRO A 424 27.22 16.45 -15.85
N THR A 425 27.74 16.20 -17.06
CA THR A 425 29.06 15.62 -17.26
C THR A 425 30.08 16.54 -16.62
N ALA A 426 30.78 16.07 -15.59
CA ALA A 426 32.00 16.67 -15.13
C ALA A 426 33.11 16.35 -16.16
N GLU A 427 33.23 17.16 -17.20
CA GLU A 427 34.44 17.17 -18.04
C GLU A 427 34.81 18.60 -18.44
N SER A 428 35.93 19.07 -17.90
CA SER A 428 36.94 19.75 -18.71
C SER A 428 38.34 19.50 -18.14
N GLY A 429 38.93 18.35 -18.46
CA GLY A 429 40.36 18.29 -18.78
C GLY A 429 40.46 18.39 -20.31
N THR A 430 41.38 19.10 -20.96
CA THR A 430 42.76 19.47 -20.64
C THR A 430 43.22 20.53 -21.66
N ALA A 431 44.00 21.54 -21.26
CA ALA A 431 45.05 22.15 -22.09
C ALA A 431 45.93 23.11 -21.28
N ASN A 432 47.24 22.91 -21.37
CA ASN A 432 48.30 23.78 -20.83
C ASN A 432 48.26 25.21 -21.41
N GLY A 433 48.58 26.20 -20.57
CA GLY A 433 48.99 27.54 -21.03
C GLY A 433 48.94 28.60 -19.92
N CYS A 434 50.08 29.19 -19.58
CA CYS A 434 50.24 30.33 -18.67
C CYS A 434 49.37 31.56 -19.04
N VAL A 435 49.01 32.34 -18.02
CA VAL A 435 49.33 33.79 -17.83
C VAL A 435 48.21 34.49 -17.02
N GLU A 436 48.65 35.01 -15.85
CA GLU A 436 48.24 36.23 -15.12
C GLU A 436 46.79 36.51 -14.66
N ALA A 437 46.75 37.16 -13.50
CA ALA A 437 45.59 37.54 -12.72
C ALA A 437 44.87 38.79 -13.27
N SER A 438 43.53 38.82 -13.19
CA SER A 438 42.78 40.06 -12.98
C SER A 438 41.30 39.84 -12.60
N SER A 439 40.92 40.48 -11.49
CA SER A 439 39.64 41.16 -11.18
C SER A 439 38.30 40.41 -11.17
N ALA A 440 37.60 40.62 -10.04
CA ALA A 440 36.21 40.38 -9.76
C ALA A 440 35.22 40.99 -10.79
N GLY A 441 34.11 40.28 -11.03
CA GLY A 441 32.94 40.77 -11.75
C GLY A 441 31.96 39.66 -12.11
N ASP A 442 30.79 39.69 -11.48
CA ASP A 442 29.49 39.11 -11.87
C ASP A 442 29.47 37.74 -12.58
N CYS A 443 29.05 36.71 -11.84
CA CYS A 443 28.52 35.47 -12.41
C CYS A 443 27.08 35.26 -11.94
N ALA A 444 26.14 35.75 -12.75
CA ALA A 444 24.74 35.36 -12.69
C ALA A 444 24.66 33.84 -12.90
N ALA A 445 24.07 33.14 -11.92
CA ALA A 445 23.83 31.71 -11.97
C ALA A 445 22.97 31.37 -13.20
N ALA A 446 23.54 30.59 -14.12
CA ALA A 446 22.84 30.10 -15.30
C ALA A 446 21.64 29.22 -14.87
N LYS A 447 20.41 29.70 -15.13
CA LYS A 447 19.16 28.95 -14.92
C LYS A 447 19.18 27.66 -15.77
N LYS A 448 19.10 26.50 -15.10
CA LYS A 448 18.85 25.17 -15.73
C LYS A 448 17.52 25.18 -16.51
N PRO A 449 17.34 24.32 -17.53
CA PRO A 449 16.10 24.27 -18.31
C PRO A 449 14.92 23.85 -17.42
N SER A 450 13.91 24.71 -17.34
CA SER A 450 12.72 24.60 -16.46
C SER A 450 11.73 23.47 -16.81
N SER A 451 12.02 22.64 -17.83
CA SER A 451 11.08 21.68 -18.40
C SER A 451 11.27 20.22 -17.99
N LEU A 452 12.38 19.86 -17.33
CA LEU A 452 12.70 18.47 -16.93
C LEU A 452 12.44 18.26 -15.43
N LEU A 453 12.14 17.02 -15.02
CA LEU A 453 11.96 16.65 -13.61
C LEU A 453 13.30 16.42 -12.91
N SER A 454 13.48 17.00 -11.73
CA SER A 454 14.54 16.67 -10.77
C SER A 454 14.29 15.31 -10.11
N VAL A 455 15.27 14.78 -9.36
CA VAL A 455 15.09 13.51 -8.63
C VAL A 455 14.02 13.63 -7.55
N ALA A 456 14.03 14.72 -6.77
CA ALA A 456 12.98 14.99 -5.79
C ALA A 456 11.58 15.06 -6.44
N GLU A 457 11.45 15.72 -7.60
CA GLU A 457 10.18 15.80 -8.33
C GLU A 457 9.75 14.44 -8.89
N LYS A 458 10.69 13.61 -9.37
CA LYS A 458 10.42 12.22 -9.76
C LYS A 458 9.88 11.41 -8.57
N THR A 459 10.44 11.60 -7.38
CA THR A 459 9.96 10.94 -6.16
C THR A 459 8.51 11.32 -5.87
N LEU A 460 8.12 12.59 -6.03
CA LEU A 460 6.72 13.02 -5.88
C LEU A 460 5.80 12.32 -6.88
N VAL A 461 6.21 12.24 -8.14
CA VAL A 461 5.42 11.55 -9.19
C VAL A 461 5.26 10.06 -8.86
N VAL A 462 6.34 9.37 -8.46
CA VAL A 462 6.27 7.94 -8.10
C VAL A 462 5.37 7.71 -6.87
N ARG A 463 5.47 8.56 -5.85
CA ARG A 463 4.57 8.51 -4.69
C ARG A 463 3.11 8.71 -5.09
N PHE A 464 2.82 9.60 -6.03
CA PHE A 464 1.46 9.76 -6.55
C PHE A 464 0.98 8.53 -7.33
N LEU A 465 1.85 7.90 -8.12
CA LEU A 465 1.50 6.64 -8.81
C LEU A 465 1.19 5.53 -7.80
N ILE A 466 1.94 5.44 -6.71
CA ILE A 466 1.65 4.52 -5.60
C ILE A 466 0.23 4.74 -5.07
N LEU A 467 -0.16 5.99 -4.78
CA LEU A 467 -1.53 6.29 -4.36
C LEU A 467 -2.58 5.88 -5.39
N CYS A 468 -2.33 6.14 -6.67
CA CYS A 468 -3.24 5.76 -7.76
C CYS A 468 -3.45 4.23 -7.84
N PHE A 469 -2.39 3.44 -7.65
CA PHE A 469 -2.47 1.97 -7.65
C PHE A 469 -2.97 1.40 -6.32
N GLN A 470 -2.93 2.15 -5.23
CA GLN A 470 -3.61 1.75 -3.98
C GLN A 470 -5.12 2.00 -4.06
N GLY A 471 -5.57 3.04 -4.76
CA GLY A 471 -6.97 3.44 -4.89
C GLY A 471 -7.79 2.71 -5.96
N LEU A 472 -7.53 1.43 -6.26
CA LEU A 472 -8.26 0.71 -7.33
C LEU A 472 -9.75 0.48 -7.05
N GLU A 473 -10.27 0.82 -5.87
CA GLU A 473 -11.71 0.85 -5.59
C GLU A 473 -12.45 1.86 -6.45
N GLU A 474 -11.81 3.00 -6.72
CA GLU A 474 -12.38 4.07 -7.50
C GLU A 474 -12.41 3.70 -8.98
N VAL A 475 -13.61 3.70 -9.57
CA VAL A 475 -13.83 3.29 -10.96
C VAL A 475 -12.98 4.13 -11.92
N MET A 476 -12.87 5.43 -11.62
CA MET A 476 -12.07 6.38 -12.39
C MET A 476 -10.60 5.96 -12.44
N LEU A 477 -9.98 5.72 -11.28
CA LEU A 477 -8.59 5.30 -11.18
C LEU A 477 -8.37 3.95 -11.83
N ARG A 478 -9.19 2.96 -11.45
CA ARG A 478 -9.09 1.57 -11.91
C ARG A 478 -9.06 1.45 -13.43
N ARG A 479 -9.89 2.24 -14.14
CA ARG A 479 -9.91 2.22 -15.62
C ARG A 479 -8.62 2.73 -16.24
N VAL A 480 -8.04 3.81 -15.69
CA VAL A 480 -6.85 4.44 -16.28
C VAL A 480 -5.57 3.71 -15.84
N THR A 481 -5.43 3.39 -14.56
CA THR A 481 -4.21 2.76 -14.02
C THR A 481 -4.01 1.34 -14.54
N LEU A 482 -5.07 0.53 -14.63
CA LEU A 482 -4.99 -0.82 -15.21
C LEU A 482 -4.79 -0.81 -16.74
N ALA A 483 -5.13 0.29 -17.42
CA ALA A 483 -4.79 0.44 -18.83
C ALA A 483 -3.28 0.64 -19.02
N VAL A 484 -2.66 1.43 -18.14
CA VAL A 484 -1.20 1.64 -18.11
C VAL A 484 -0.47 0.38 -17.64
N CYS A 485 -0.97 -0.32 -16.62
CA CYS A 485 -0.46 -1.63 -16.17
C CYS A 485 -1.17 -2.79 -16.91
N GLY A 486 -1.12 -2.76 -18.25
CA GLY A 486 -1.77 -3.75 -19.11
C GLY A 486 -0.80 -4.65 -19.88
N ALA A 487 -1.32 -5.75 -20.45
CA ALA A 487 -0.54 -6.70 -21.24
C ALA A 487 0.10 -6.10 -22.51
N SER A 488 -0.25 -4.87 -22.92
CA SER A 488 0.39 -4.17 -24.04
C SER A 488 1.90 -4.04 -23.88
N MET A 489 2.41 -4.01 -22.64
CA MET A 489 3.85 -3.91 -22.35
C MET A 489 4.64 -5.18 -22.70
N TRP A 490 3.99 -6.33 -22.85
CA TRP A 490 4.66 -7.60 -23.16
C TRP A 490 5.29 -7.65 -24.55
N VAL A 491 5.02 -6.65 -25.41
CA VAL A 491 5.76 -6.41 -26.66
C VAL A 491 7.26 -6.31 -26.40
N HIS A 492 7.66 -5.87 -25.20
CA HIS A 492 9.05 -5.68 -24.79
C HIS A 492 9.68 -6.88 -24.08
N ALA A 493 8.91 -7.94 -23.83
CA ALA A 493 9.44 -9.18 -23.28
C ALA A 493 10.18 -9.97 -24.37
N SER A 494 11.10 -10.85 -23.97
CA SER A 494 11.79 -11.70 -24.94
C SER A 494 10.79 -12.58 -25.71
N PRO A 495 10.93 -12.75 -27.05
CA PRO A 495 9.92 -13.48 -27.84
C PRO A 495 9.69 -14.91 -27.38
N LYS A 496 10.78 -15.62 -27.02
CA LYS A 496 10.72 -16.99 -26.51
C LYS A 496 9.98 -17.09 -25.18
N PHE A 497 10.24 -16.15 -24.27
CA PHE A 497 9.55 -16.08 -23.00
C PHE A 497 8.06 -15.81 -23.19
N LEU A 498 7.71 -14.88 -24.08
CA LEU A 498 6.32 -14.54 -24.37
C LEU A 498 5.58 -15.75 -24.96
N ASP A 499 6.15 -16.45 -25.93
CA ASP A 499 5.53 -17.64 -26.52
C ASP A 499 5.28 -18.71 -25.44
N GLN A 500 6.27 -18.98 -24.58
CA GLN A 500 6.13 -19.92 -23.46
C GLN A 500 5.04 -19.48 -22.47
N LEU A 501 4.94 -18.18 -22.16
CA LEU A 501 3.91 -17.63 -21.28
C LEU A 501 2.51 -17.84 -21.87
N LEU A 502 2.36 -17.60 -23.18
CA LEU A 502 1.07 -17.74 -23.88
C LEU A 502 0.64 -19.20 -24.04
N GLU A 503 1.60 -20.14 -24.11
CA GLU A 503 1.32 -21.58 -24.13
C GLU A 503 0.96 -22.12 -22.74
N THR A 504 1.56 -21.57 -21.67
CA THR A 504 1.37 -22.06 -20.30
C THR A 504 0.17 -21.45 -19.59
N SER A 505 -0.17 -20.19 -19.86
CA SER A 505 -1.24 -19.45 -19.19
C SER A 505 -2.38 -19.07 -20.16
N GLY A 506 -3.57 -19.62 -19.89
CA GLY A 506 -4.77 -19.26 -20.64
C GLY A 506 -5.23 -17.83 -20.35
N ALA A 507 -5.03 -17.35 -19.12
CA ALA A 507 -5.36 -15.98 -18.73
C ALA A 507 -4.45 -14.96 -19.45
N ALA A 508 -3.14 -15.25 -19.53
CA ALA A 508 -2.19 -14.40 -20.25
C ALA A 508 -2.55 -14.30 -21.73
N LEU A 509 -2.93 -15.41 -22.36
CA LEU A 509 -3.36 -15.42 -23.77
C LEU A 509 -4.52 -14.44 -24.03
N LEU A 510 -5.54 -14.43 -23.16
CA LEU A 510 -6.68 -13.53 -23.29
C LEU A 510 -6.30 -12.06 -23.07
N LEU A 511 -5.46 -11.79 -22.06
CA LEU A 511 -4.96 -10.44 -21.79
C LEU A 511 -4.14 -9.90 -22.98
N TRP A 512 -3.27 -10.74 -23.54
CA TRP A 512 -2.45 -10.40 -24.70
C TRP A 512 -3.29 -10.11 -25.94
N GLN A 513 -4.31 -10.94 -26.23
CA GLN A 513 -5.24 -10.70 -27.34
C GLN A 513 -5.96 -9.36 -27.22
N LYS A 514 -6.33 -8.96 -25.99
CA LYS A 514 -6.95 -7.66 -25.73
C LYS A 514 -5.95 -6.50 -25.92
N GLY A 515 -4.72 -6.66 -25.44
CA GLY A 515 -3.64 -5.67 -25.63
C GLY A 515 -3.26 -5.49 -27.10
N LYS A 516 -3.15 -6.58 -27.86
CA LYS A 516 -2.77 -6.56 -29.28
C LYS A 516 -3.71 -5.75 -30.16
N LYS A 517 -5.02 -5.77 -29.88
CA LYS A 517 -5.99 -4.93 -30.61
C LYS A 517 -5.74 -3.43 -30.42
N LYS A 518 -5.32 -3.01 -29.22
CA LYS A 518 -4.95 -1.60 -28.96
C LYS A 518 -3.64 -1.22 -29.64
N LEU A 519 -2.68 -2.15 -29.70
CA LEU A 519 -1.40 -1.97 -30.36
C LEU A 519 -1.55 -1.78 -31.88
N GLN A 520 -2.38 -2.61 -32.51
CA GLN A 520 -2.66 -2.52 -33.95
C GLN A 520 -3.16 -1.13 -34.36
N LEU A 521 -4.02 -0.49 -33.56
CA LEU A 521 -4.46 0.89 -33.81
C LEU A 521 -3.30 1.90 -33.84
N ALA A 522 -2.29 1.70 -33.00
CA ALA A 522 -1.12 2.58 -32.92
C ALA A 522 -0.11 2.33 -34.06
N ASP A 523 0.03 1.07 -34.49
CA ASP A 523 0.92 0.64 -35.57
C ASP A 523 0.33 0.97 -36.95
N GLU A 524 -0.96 0.70 -37.19
CA GLU A 524 -1.69 1.08 -38.41
C GLU A 524 -1.64 2.60 -38.66
N ALA A 525 -1.62 3.41 -37.61
CA ALA A 525 -1.48 4.85 -37.73
C ALA A 525 -0.04 5.32 -38.05
N LEU A 526 0.97 4.54 -37.67
CA LEU A 526 2.36 4.78 -38.08
C LEU A 526 2.53 4.45 -39.58
N GLU A 527 1.94 3.33 -40.02
CA GLU A 527 1.93 2.92 -41.42
C GLU A 527 1.14 3.90 -42.29
N ALA A 528 -0.03 4.37 -41.83
CA ALA A 528 -0.79 5.41 -42.51
C ALA A 528 -0.01 6.73 -42.64
N LYS A 529 0.81 7.12 -41.65
CA LYS A 529 1.69 8.31 -41.75
C LYS A 529 2.83 8.12 -42.77
N ASN A 530 3.26 6.88 -43.01
CA ASN A 530 4.24 6.55 -44.05
C ASN A 530 3.60 6.48 -45.45
N ILE A 531 2.31 6.15 -45.54
CA ILE A 531 1.55 6.04 -46.79
C ILE A 531 0.89 7.38 -47.21
N ASP A 532 0.57 8.27 -46.26
CA ASP A 532 -0.03 9.60 -46.49
C ASP A 532 0.85 10.57 -47.31
N GLY A 533 2.06 10.16 -47.69
CA GLY A 533 2.81 10.81 -48.78
C GLY A 533 2.15 10.63 -50.16
N ILE A 534 1.22 9.68 -50.32
CA ILE A 534 0.62 9.28 -51.60
C ILE A 534 -0.84 8.81 -51.44
N SER A 535 -1.75 9.68 -51.01
CA SER A 535 -3.12 9.73 -51.56
C SER A 535 -3.95 10.81 -50.87
N LYS A 536 -4.29 11.87 -51.59
CA LYS A 536 -5.42 12.74 -51.26
C LYS A 536 -6.60 12.27 -52.11
N GLU A 537 -7.51 11.48 -51.58
CA GLU A 537 -8.82 11.32 -52.21
C GLU A 537 -9.97 11.36 -51.19
N ASN A 538 -10.83 12.36 -51.41
CA ASN A 538 -12.29 12.37 -51.30
C ASN A 538 -12.94 11.78 -50.04
N SER A 539 -13.14 12.63 -49.02
CA SER A 539 -14.20 12.44 -48.04
C SER A 539 -15.04 13.71 -47.85
N SER A 540 -16.35 13.55 -47.87
CA SER A 540 -17.38 14.61 -47.87
C SER A 540 -17.67 15.20 -46.49
N LEU A 541 -16.65 15.37 -45.64
CA LEU A 541 -16.76 15.91 -44.28
C LEU A 541 -16.12 17.30 -44.18
N GLY A 542 -16.69 18.20 -43.39
CA GLY A 542 -16.18 19.57 -43.23
C GLY A 542 -14.76 19.62 -42.62
N LEU A 543 -13.95 20.62 -43.01
CA LEU A 543 -12.54 20.77 -42.62
C LEU A 543 -12.30 20.76 -41.10
N LYS A 544 -13.17 21.43 -40.32
CA LYS A 544 -13.09 21.46 -38.85
C LYS A 544 -13.37 20.10 -38.21
N GLU A 545 -14.30 19.35 -38.79
CA GLU A 545 -14.70 18.02 -38.29
C GLU A 545 -13.63 16.95 -38.58
N GLN A 546 -12.96 17.05 -39.73
CA GLN A 546 -11.81 16.19 -40.06
C GLN A 546 -10.63 16.46 -39.11
N ALA A 547 -10.37 17.72 -38.76
CA ALA A 547 -9.32 18.10 -37.82
C ALA A 547 -9.59 17.56 -36.41
N ALA A 548 -10.83 17.65 -35.90
CA ALA A 548 -11.22 17.12 -34.60
C ALA A 548 -11.07 15.59 -34.51
N LYS A 549 -11.56 14.85 -35.51
CA LYS A 549 -11.41 13.38 -35.57
C LYS A 549 -9.94 12.95 -35.64
N LYS A 550 -9.12 13.69 -36.40
CA LYS A 550 -7.67 13.45 -36.46
C LYS A 550 -7.01 13.64 -35.10
N ARG A 551 -7.33 14.72 -34.38
CA ARG A 551 -6.81 14.98 -33.02
C ARG A 551 -7.23 13.89 -32.02
N ALA A 552 -8.50 13.50 -32.00
CA ALA A 552 -8.99 12.43 -31.13
C ALA A 552 -8.25 11.11 -31.39
N ARG A 553 -8.04 10.75 -32.67
CA ARG A 553 -7.26 9.57 -33.06
C ARG A 553 -5.78 9.69 -32.64
N ASP A 554 -5.13 10.83 -32.87
CA ASP A 554 -3.75 11.07 -32.43
C ASP A 554 -3.60 10.98 -30.90
N ARG A 555 -4.60 11.42 -30.11
CA ARG A 555 -4.63 11.27 -28.65
C ARG A 555 -4.70 9.80 -28.24
N GLU A 556 -5.57 9.01 -28.88
CA GLU A 556 -5.71 7.58 -28.60
C GLU A 556 -4.41 6.82 -28.93
N ILE A 557 -3.77 7.15 -30.05
CA ILE A 557 -2.47 6.58 -30.44
C ILE A 557 -1.38 6.95 -29.40
N LYS A 558 -1.34 8.22 -28.95
CA LYS A 558 -0.39 8.65 -27.92
C LYS A 558 -0.59 7.86 -26.63
N ARG A 559 -1.84 7.68 -26.18
CA ARG A 559 -2.18 6.89 -24.99
C ARG A 559 -1.75 5.42 -25.16
N ALA A 560 -2.10 4.79 -26.27
CA ALA A 560 -1.71 3.40 -26.55
C ALA A 560 -0.18 3.19 -26.53
N ARG A 561 0.59 4.17 -27.04
CA ARG A 561 2.06 4.16 -26.94
C ARG A 561 2.53 4.28 -25.49
N THR A 562 1.96 5.20 -24.72
CA THR A 562 2.29 5.32 -23.29
C THR A 562 1.93 4.06 -22.50
N GLU A 563 0.77 3.44 -22.75
CA GLU A 563 0.35 2.17 -22.13
C GLU A 563 1.34 1.03 -22.46
N ARG A 564 1.84 0.97 -23.71
CA ARG A 564 2.85 -0.01 -24.15
C ARG A 564 4.21 0.23 -23.49
N ASP A 565 4.62 1.49 -23.35
CA ASP A 565 6.02 1.85 -23.13
C ASP A 565 6.35 2.22 -21.68
N PHE A 566 5.38 2.70 -20.89
CA PHE A 566 5.65 3.31 -19.59
C PHE A 566 6.44 2.41 -18.63
N PHE A 567 5.96 1.22 -18.30
CA PHE A 567 6.61 0.32 -17.34
C PHE A 567 7.97 -0.24 -17.80
N PRO A 568 8.13 -0.69 -19.06
CA PRO A 568 9.45 -1.04 -19.58
C PRO A 568 10.45 0.11 -19.44
N LEU A 569 10.07 1.33 -19.80
CA LEU A 569 10.94 2.51 -19.68
C LEU A 569 11.21 2.89 -18.22
N PHE A 570 10.20 2.78 -17.35
CA PHE A 570 10.33 2.96 -15.91
C PHE A 570 11.37 2.00 -15.31
N LEU A 571 11.35 0.72 -15.71
CA LEU A 571 12.33 -0.28 -15.27
C LEU A 571 13.74 0.02 -15.80
N GLN A 572 13.87 0.50 -17.04
CA GLN A 572 15.18 0.92 -17.56
C GLN A 572 15.75 2.11 -16.77
N GLN A 573 14.90 3.08 -16.43
CA GLN A 573 15.30 4.20 -15.57
C GLN A 573 15.67 3.73 -14.16
N PHE A 574 14.94 2.75 -13.60
CA PHE A 574 15.27 2.12 -12.33
C PHE A 574 16.64 1.45 -12.36
N PHE A 575 16.94 0.63 -13.37
CA PHE A 575 18.25 -0.03 -13.50
C PHE A 575 19.39 0.98 -13.61
N TRP A 576 19.22 2.04 -14.40
CA TRP A 576 20.19 3.12 -14.48
C TRP A 576 20.40 3.81 -13.12
N LEU A 577 19.33 4.08 -12.38
CA LEU A 577 19.37 4.72 -11.06
C LEU A 577 20.13 3.89 -10.02
N ILE A 578 19.93 2.58 -10.00
CA ILE A 578 20.52 1.69 -8.98
C ILE A 578 21.92 1.20 -9.34
N ASP A 579 22.25 1.09 -10.63
CA ASP A 579 23.54 0.59 -11.08
C ASP A 579 24.51 1.71 -11.46
N ASP A 580 24.09 2.65 -12.31
CA ASP A 580 25.02 3.56 -12.99
C ASP A 580 25.22 4.87 -12.23
N VAL A 581 24.21 5.37 -11.50
CA VAL A 581 24.32 6.59 -10.70
C VAL A 581 25.27 6.43 -9.51
N PRO A 582 25.21 5.37 -8.69
CA PRO A 582 26.09 5.22 -7.53
C PRO A 582 27.57 5.11 -7.91
N LEU A 583 27.87 4.55 -9.09
CA LEU A 583 29.24 4.43 -9.60
C LEU A 583 29.90 5.80 -9.89
N LYS A 584 29.11 6.86 -10.04
CA LYS A 584 29.63 8.24 -10.21
C LYS A 584 30.08 8.87 -8.89
N TYR A 585 29.68 8.30 -7.76
CA TYR A 585 29.93 8.81 -6.41
C TYR A 585 30.66 7.77 -5.56
N ALA A 586 31.62 7.05 -6.15
CA ALA A 586 32.26 5.90 -5.51
C ALA A 586 32.93 6.21 -4.15
N ASP A 587 33.42 7.44 -3.95
CA ASP A 587 34.15 7.84 -2.73
C ASP A 587 33.24 8.44 -1.63
N GLU A 588 32.16 9.14 -2.00
CA GLU A 588 31.27 9.86 -1.06
C GLU A 588 29.90 9.18 -0.86
N GLY A 589 29.56 8.19 -1.69
CA GLY A 589 28.23 7.57 -1.72
C GLY A 589 27.19 8.38 -2.50
N PRO A 590 26.12 7.73 -3.01
CA PRO A 590 25.08 8.42 -3.78
C PRO A 590 24.30 9.41 -2.91
N PRO A 591 23.83 10.56 -3.47
CA PRO A 591 22.96 11.48 -2.75
C PRO A 591 21.70 10.78 -2.23
N MET A 592 21.25 11.15 -1.03
CA MET A 592 20.12 10.49 -0.39
C MET A 592 18.81 10.56 -1.21
N GLU A 593 18.61 11.63 -1.99
CA GLU A 593 17.47 11.73 -2.92
C GLU A 593 17.40 10.58 -3.94
N VAL A 594 18.56 10.06 -4.37
CA VAL A 594 18.68 8.91 -5.27
C VAL A 594 18.23 7.64 -4.57
N VAL A 595 18.65 7.45 -3.32
CA VAL A 595 18.25 6.32 -2.47
C VAL A 595 16.72 6.35 -2.29
N TYR A 596 16.15 7.50 -1.90
CA TYR A 596 14.71 7.65 -1.71
C TYR A 596 13.91 7.40 -3.00
N LEU A 597 14.39 7.87 -4.14
CA LEU A 597 13.73 7.58 -5.41
C LEU A 597 13.75 6.08 -5.70
N ALA A 598 14.88 5.40 -5.50
CA ALA A 598 15.00 3.95 -5.73
C ALA A 598 14.08 3.15 -4.80
N GLU A 599 14.00 3.55 -3.52
CA GLU A 599 13.07 2.99 -2.54
C GLU A 599 11.60 3.15 -2.99
N ARG A 600 11.19 4.34 -3.44
CA ARG A 600 9.81 4.56 -3.94
C ARG A 600 9.52 3.82 -5.24
N MET A 601 10.52 3.66 -6.11
CA MET A 601 10.35 2.85 -7.30
C MET A 601 10.15 1.37 -6.95
N LEU A 602 10.90 0.84 -5.99
CA LEU A 602 10.67 -0.51 -5.45
C LEU A 602 9.30 -0.64 -4.78
N GLU A 603 8.88 0.37 -4.02
CA GLU A 603 7.58 0.39 -3.34
C GLU A 603 6.44 0.25 -4.34
N LEU A 604 6.52 0.98 -5.46
CA LEU A 604 5.55 0.85 -6.53
C LEU A 604 5.53 -0.56 -7.12
N LEU A 605 6.69 -1.17 -7.37
CA LEU A 605 6.77 -2.54 -7.91
C LEU A 605 6.18 -3.57 -6.93
N ILE A 606 6.47 -3.44 -5.63
CA ILE A 606 5.90 -4.28 -4.58
C ILE A 606 4.38 -4.15 -4.57
N ASP A 607 3.85 -2.92 -4.53
CA ASP A 607 2.40 -2.69 -4.49
C ASP A 607 1.69 -3.26 -5.73
N LEU A 608 2.33 -3.20 -6.91
CA LEU A 608 1.80 -3.79 -8.14
C LEU A 608 1.80 -5.31 -8.12
N GLU A 609 2.81 -5.95 -7.53
CA GLU A 609 2.84 -7.41 -7.37
C GLU A 609 1.89 -7.92 -6.29
N ASN A 610 1.53 -7.05 -5.35
CA ASN A 610 0.73 -7.38 -4.17
C ASN A 610 -0.79 -7.32 -4.42
N GLN A 611 -1.20 -7.00 -5.64
CA GLN A 611 -2.60 -6.97 -6.06
C GLN A 611 -2.76 -7.84 -7.31
N LEU A 612 -3.69 -8.79 -7.27
CA LEU A 612 -3.85 -9.78 -8.34
C LEU A 612 -4.06 -9.18 -9.75
N PRO A 613 -4.86 -8.10 -9.94
CA PRO A 613 -5.09 -7.53 -11.27
C PRO A 613 -3.83 -6.94 -11.93
N THR A 614 -2.98 -6.26 -11.16
CA THR A 614 -1.72 -5.67 -11.65
C THR A 614 -0.61 -6.71 -11.73
N ARG A 615 -0.55 -7.64 -10.77
CA ARG A 615 0.40 -8.74 -10.71
C ARG A 615 0.41 -9.55 -12.00
N ARG A 616 -0.77 -9.94 -12.50
CA ARG A 616 -0.93 -10.71 -13.74
C ARG A 616 -0.26 -10.05 -14.95
N CYS A 617 -0.20 -8.72 -14.99
CA CYS A 617 0.40 -7.96 -16.08
C CYS A 617 1.89 -7.70 -15.86
N ILE A 618 2.29 -7.27 -14.65
CA ILE A 618 3.65 -6.80 -14.39
C ILE A 618 4.63 -7.94 -14.10
N LEU A 619 4.21 -9.00 -13.40
CA LEU A 619 5.08 -10.07 -12.93
C LEU A 619 5.83 -10.78 -14.08
N PRO A 620 5.21 -11.11 -15.23
CA PRO A 620 5.94 -11.71 -16.34
C PRO A 620 7.09 -10.84 -16.84
N LEU A 621 6.87 -9.51 -16.93
CA LEU A 621 7.91 -8.57 -17.33
C LEU A 621 9.02 -8.48 -16.29
N LEU A 622 8.68 -8.51 -14.99
CA LEU A 622 9.69 -8.46 -13.92
C LEU A 622 10.58 -9.71 -13.89
N ASN A 623 9.99 -10.87 -14.19
CA ASN A 623 10.70 -12.15 -14.28
C ASN A 623 11.61 -12.23 -15.52
N ASP A 624 11.13 -11.84 -16.71
CA ASP A 624 11.94 -11.79 -17.94
C ASP A 624 13.14 -10.83 -17.79
N LEU A 625 12.93 -9.74 -17.06
CA LEU A 625 13.95 -8.76 -16.74
C LEU A 625 14.75 -9.06 -15.46
N HIS A 626 14.54 -10.17 -14.75
CA HIS A 626 15.27 -10.52 -13.52
C HIS A 626 15.43 -9.35 -12.53
N VAL A 627 14.36 -8.58 -12.29
CA VAL A 627 14.45 -7.33 -11.53
C VAL A 627 14.99 -7.55 -10.12
N VAL A 628 14.54 -8.63 -9.45
CA VAL A 628 15.01 -9.00 -8.11
C VAL A 628 16.52 -9.24 -8.09
N VAL A 629 17.04 -10.05 -9.01
CA VAL A 629 18.47 -10.36 -9.11
C VAL A 629 19.28 -9.10 -9.39
N ARG A 630 18.82 -8.26 -10.34
CA ARG A 630 19.48 -6.98 -10.64
C ARG A 630 19.48 -6.02 -9.46
N ALA A 631 18.36 -5.91 -8.74
CA ALA A 631 18.25 -5.05 -7.56
C ALA A 631 19.16 -5.51 -6.41
N ARG A 632 19.29 -6.83 -6.18
CA ARG A 632 20.25 -7.38 -5.18
C ARG A 632 21.71 -7.09 -5.55
N MET A 633 22.05 -7.21 -6.83
CA MET A 633 23.41 -7.00 -7.33
C MET A 633 23.82 -5.52 -7.50
N ALA A 634 22.85 -4.62 -7.40
CA ALA A 634 23.01 -3.21 -7.76
C ALA A 634 24.17 -2.54 -7.02
N ALA A 635 24.80 -1.55 -7.65
CA ALA A 635 25.83 -0.75 -7.00
C ALA A 635 25.29 -0.04 -5.76
N LEU A 636 24.03 0.43 -5.81
CA LEU A 636 23.31 1.02 -4.68
C LEU A 636 23.20 0.06 -3.50
N ALA A 637 22.92 -1.23 -3.73
CA ALA A 637 22.80 -2.23 -2.68
C ALA A 637 24.11 -2.44 -1.91
N LYS A 638 25.27 -2.00 -2.43
CA LYS A 638 26.57 -2.16 -1.75
C LYS A 638 26.86 -1.02 -0.78
N THR A 639 26.10 0.07 -0.82
CA THR A 639 26.32 1.22 0.04
C THR A 639 25.66 1.02 1.42
N PRO A 640 26.21 1.62 2.49
CA PRO A 640 25.64 1.49 3.84
C PRO A 640 24.29 2.23 3.98
N GLU A 641 24.05 3.29 3.19
CA GLU A 641 22.81 4.08 3.23
C GLU A 641 21.60 3.29 2.70
N ALA A 642 21.82 2.25 1.88
CA ALA A 642 20.77 1.47 1.23
C ALA A 642 20.15 0.38 2.14
N GLY A 643 20.08 0.62 3.45
CA GLY A 643 19.54 -0.34 4.42
C GLY A 643 18.08 -0.72 4.16
N VAL A 644 17.21 0.29 4.04
CA VAL A 644 15.78 0.11 3.72
C VAL A 644 15.61 -0.47 2.32
N TYR A 645 16.37 0.04 1.34
CA TYR A 645 16.38 -0.49 -0.02
C TYR A 645 16.58 -2.02 -0.05
N LYS A 646 17.57 -2.57 0.68
CA LYS A 646 17.80 -4.02 0.76
C LYS A 646 16.59 -4.78 1.28
N GLN A 647 15.96 -4.29 2.35
CA GLN A 647 14.77 -4.91 2.90
C GLN A 647 13.60 -4.89 1.91
N MET A 648 13.45 -3.80 1.16
CA MET A 648 12.44 -3.71 0.10
C MET A 648 12.72 -4.68 -1.05
N VAL A 649 13.99 -4.93 -1.40
CA VAL A 649 14.35 -5.95 -2.39
C VAL A 649 13.96 -7.35 -1.91
N GLU A 650 14.16 -7.66 -0.62
CA GLU A 650 13.70 -8.93 -0.03
C GLU A 650 12.17 -9.04 -0.01
N LEU A 651 11.46 -7.93 0.24
CA LEU A 651 10.00 -7.90 0.18
C LEU A 651 9.49 -8.07 -1.26
N LEU A 652 10.15 -7.47 -2.24
CA LEU A 652 9.84 -7.69 -3.66
C LEU A 652 10.08 -9.15 -4.02
N ASP A 653 11.19 -9.73 -3.61
CA ASP A 653 11.48 -11.15 -3.85
C ASP A 653 10.40 -12.08 -3.27
N PHE A 654 9.97 -11.79 -2.04
CA PHE A 654 8.87 -12.52 -1.39
C PHE A 654 7.60 -12.50 -2.24
N TYR A 655 7.18 -11.33 -2.74
CA TYR A 655 5.99 -11.25 -3.58
C TYR A 655 6.21 -11.81 -4.99
N SER A 656 7.38 -11.67 -5.62
CA SER A 656 7.62 -12.19 -6.97
C SER A 656 7.49 -13.71 -6.99
N ARG A 657 7.81 -14.34 -5.87
CA ARG A 657 7.84 -15.79 -5.68
C ARG A 657 6.71 -16.31 -4.78
N PHE A 658 5.71 -15.47 -4.50
CA PHE A 658 4.54 -15.81 -3.69
C PHE A 658 3.76 -17.02 -4.23
N GLU A 659 3.27 -17.87 -3.33
CA GLU A 659 2.68 -19.18 -3.61
C GLU A 659 1.21 -19.07 -4.06
N ILE A 660 0.99 -18.40 -5.19
CA ILE A 660 -0.33 -18.19 -5.81
C ILE A 660 -0.29 -18.61 -7.29
N ASP A 661 -1.35 -19.27 -7.75
CA ASP A 661 -1.57 -19.47 -9.17
C ASP A 661 -2.09 -18.17 -9.81
N ASN A 662 -1.33 -17.61 -10.75
CA ASN A 662 -1.70 -16.35 -11.38
C ASN A 662 -2.94 -16.47 -12.28
N ASP A 663 -3.28 -17.67 -12.77
CA ASP A 663 -4.45 -17.88 -13.62
C ASP A 663 -5.74 -17.96 -12.80
N SER A 664 -5.79 -18.84 -11.80
CA SER A 664 -6.97 -19.01 -10.94
C SER A 664 -7.05 -17.97 -9.81
N GLY A 665 -5.93 -17.43 -9.35
CA GLY A 665 -5.85 -16.60 -8.14
C GLY A 665 -5.92 -17.40 -6.83
N LEU A 666 -5.82 -18.74 -6.89
CA LEU A 666 -5.87 -19.60 -5.72
C LEU A 666 -4.46 -19.88 -5.15
N PRO A 667 -4.33 -20.10 -3.84
CA PRO A 667 -3.06 -20.49 -3.23
C PRO A 667 -2.55 -21.82 -3.81
N LEU A 668 -1.24 -21.92 -4.02
CA LEU A 668 -0.60 -23.18 -4.40
C LEU A 668 -0.53 -24.11 -3.19
N THR A 669 -0.76 -25.40 -3.42
CA THR A 669 -0.57 -26.42 -2.39
C THR A 669 0.91 -26.74 -2.21
N PRO A 670 1.34 -27.20 -1.01
CA PRO A 670 2.76 -27.56 -0.78
C PRO A 670 3.32 -28.56 -1.81
N ASN A 671 2.51 -29.53 -2.22
CA ASN A 671 2.89 -30.50 -3.25
C ASN A 671 3.10 -29.84 -4.62
N GLN A 672 2.26 -28.87 -5.00
CA GLN A 672 2.44 -28.13 -6.25
C GLN A 672 3.72 -27.28 -6.21
N CYS A 673 4.05 -26.68 -5.06
CA CYS A 673 5.29 -25.92 -4.87
C CYS A 673 6.53 -26.83 -5.02
N VAL A 674 6.52 -28.00 -4.39
CA VAL A 674 7.59 -29.01 -4.50
C VAL A 674 7.72 -29.54 -5.93
N ASP A 675 6.62 -29.91 -6.56
CA ASP A 675 6.60 -30.38 -7.94
C ASP A 675 7.15 -29.33 -8.91
N ALA A 676 6.77 -28.06 -8.74
CA ALA A 676 7.28 -26.96 -9.56
C ALA A 676 8.80 -26.77 -9.37
N HIS A 677 9.31 -26.89 -8.15
CA HIS A 677 10.74 -26.85 -7.88
C HIS A 677 11.47 -28.04 -8.51
N TYR A 678 10.97 -29.27 -8.35
CA TYR A 678 11.59 -30.47 -8.92
C TYR A 678 11.57 -30.45 -10.45
N ARG A 679 10.55 -29.88 -11.09
CA ARG A 679 10.55 -29.68 -12.55
C ARG A 679 11.70 -28.77 -12.98
N ARG A 680 11.90 -27.61 -12.33
CA ARG A 680 13.01 -26.69 -12.64
C ARG A 680 14.38 -27.36 -12.48
N VAL A 681 14.60 -28.06 -11.37
CA VAL A 681 15.87 -28.77 -11.14
C VAL A 681 16.05 -29.92 -12.14
N ALA A 682 14.99 -30.66 -12.47
CA ALA A 682 15.07 -31.73 -13.47
C ALA A 682 15.39 -31.20 -14.87
N ASP A 683 14.82 -30.05 -15.27
CA ASP A 683 15.15 -29.39 -16.54
C ASP A 683 16.62 -28.97 -16.58
N PHE A 684 17.15 -28.43 -15.49
CA PHE A 684 18.56 -28.14 -15.33
C PHE A 684 19.43 -29.40 -15.39
N GLN A 685 19.05 -30.49 -14.71
CA GLN A 685 19.80 -31.75 -14.74
C GLN A 685 19.83 -32.38 -16.14
N ARG A 686 18.72 -32.34 -16.88
CA ARG A 686 18.66 -32.78 -18.29
C ARG A 686 19.62 -31.97 -19.15
N LEU A 687 19.68 -30.66 -18.92
CA LEU A 687 20.61 -29.77 -19.61
C LEU A 687 22.07 -30.09 -19.26
N CYS A 688 22.39 -30.23 -17.97
CA CYS A 688 23.73 -30.67 -17.53
C CYS A 688 24.12 -32.01 -18.15
N PHE A 689 23.17 -32.96 -18.27
CA PHE A 689 23.41 -34.25 -18.92
C PHE A 689 23.72 -34.08 -20.41
N SER A 690 22.97 -33.23 -21.13
CA SER A 690 23.24 -32.95 -22.54
C SER A 690 24.60 -32.28 -22.78
N LEU A 691 25.03 -31.41 -21.88
CA LEU A 691 26.33 -30.72 -21.94
C LEU A 691 27.49 -31.57 -21.40
N SER A 692 27.20 -32.70 -20.75
CA SER A 692 28.21 -33.55 -20.11
C SER A 692 29.14 -34.27 -21.08
N SER A 693 28.77 -34.37 -22.37
CA SER A 693 29.65 -34.88 -23.42
C SER A 693 30.87 -33.97 -23.62
N ASP A 694 30.64 -32.67 -23.53
CA ASP A 694 31.64 -31.64 -23.83
C ASP A 694 32.31 -31.15 -22.55
N ILE A 695 31.58 -31.16 -21.42
CA ILE A 695 32.03 -30.69 -20.11
C ILE A 695 31.85 -31.81 -19.08
N PRO A 696 32.86 -32.67 -18.86
CA PRO A 696 32.77 -33.80 -17.94
C PRO A 696 32.39 -33.41 -16.50
N ALA A 697 32.71 -32.20 -16.06
CA ALA A 697 32.37 -31.67 -14.74
C ALA A 697 30.86 -31.58 -14.48
N LEU A 698 30.03 -31.49 -15.53
CA LEU A 698 28.57 -31.42 -15.41
C LEU A 698 27.88 -32.79 -15.29
N LYS A 699 28.63 -33.90 -15.46
CA LYS A 699 28.07 -35.25 -15.37
C LYS A 699 27.62 -35.61 -13.94
N LEU A 700 28.38 -35.19 -12.94
CA LEU A 700 28.09 -35.46 -11.53
C LEU A 700 26.83 -34.73 -11.06
N PRO A 701 26.66 -33.41 -11.26
CA PRO A 701 25.40 -32.73 -10.90
C PRO A 701 24.21 -33.21 -11.74
N ALA A 702 24.41 -33.63 -13.00
CA ALA A 702 23.31 -34.18 -13.81
C ALA A 702 22.68 -35.46 -13.22
N LEU A 703 23.43 -36.23 -12.42
CA LEU A 703 23.00 -37.51 -11.85
C LEU A 703 22.83 -37.48 -10.33
N ALA A 704 23.11 -36.34 -9.69
CA ALA A 704 22.99 -36.20 -8.25
C ALA A 704 21.52 -36.11 -7.80
N ALA A 705 21.27 -36.39 -6.52
CA ALA A 705 19.96 -36.14 -5.93
C ALA A 705 19.66 -34.64 -5.92
N VAL A 706 18.38 -34.26 -6.04
CA VAL A 706 17.95 -32.84 -6.04
C VAL A 706 18.47 -32.09 -4.81
N SER A 707 18.42 -32.75 -3.64
CA SER A 707 18.87 -32.18 -2.35
C SER A 707 20.37 -31.88 -2.26
N ALA A 708 21.18 -32.35 -3.21
CA ALA A 708 22.63 -32.11 -3.28
C ALA A 708 22.99 -31.02 -4.33
N ILE A 709 21.97 -30.37 -4.90
CA ILE A 709 22.13 -29.34 -5.94
C ILE A 709 21.29 -28.11 -5.60
N ASP A 710 20.17 -28.28 -4.91
CA ASP A 710 19.23 -27.21 -4.58
C ASP A 710 19.68 -26.31 -3.40
N ALA A 711 20.77 -26.69 -2.70
CA ALA A 711 21.38 -25.90 -1.64
C ALA A 711 22.15 -24.69 -2.21
N PRO A 712 21.90 -23.45 -1.74
CA PRO A 712 22.47 -22.24 -2.34
C PRO A 712 24.01 -22.23 -2.42
N ALA A 713 24.69 -22.70 -1.37
CA ALA A 713 26.16 -22.73 -1.31
C ALA A 713 26.77 -23.75 -2.28
N GLU A 714 26.17 -24.95 -2.38
CA GLU A 714 26.63 -26.01 -3.28
C GLU A 714 26.38 -25.63 -4.74
N LEU A 715 25.19 -25.09 -5.03
CA LEU A 715 24.80 -24.60 -6.34
C LEU A 715 25.74 -23.49 -6.83
N ARG A 716 26.02 -22.51 -5.97
CA ARG A 716 26.94 -21.43 -6.30
C ARG A 716 28.35 -21.97 -6.54
N GLY A 717 28.85 -22.86 -5.67
CA GLY A 717 30.15 -23.50 -5.83
C GLY A 717 30.27 -24.34 -7.10
N LEU A 718 29.17 -24.88 -7.63
CA LEU A 718 29.12 -25.57 -8.92
C LEU A 718 29.18 -24.60 -10.10
N LEU A 719 28.37 -23.54 -10.06
CA LEU A 719 28.23 -22.56 -11.14
C LEU A 719 29.48 -21.68 -11.28
N ASP A 720 30.12 -21.29 -10.19
CA ASP A 720 31.35 -20.49 -10.19
C ASP A 720 32.52 -21.19 -10.93
N LYS A 721 32.52 -22.53 -10.98
CA LYS A 721 33.53 -23.32 -11.69
C LYS A 721 33.32 -23.36 -13.20
N GLN A 722 32.15 -23.00 -13.71
CA GLN A 722 31.82 -23.10 -15.14
C GLN A 722 32.34 -21.91 -15.92
N GLU A 723 32.61 -22.09 -17.21
CA GLU A 723 33.00 -20.99 -18.09
C GLU A 723 31.82 -20.06 -18.40
N LEU A 724 32.11 -18.80 -18.74
CA LEU A 724 31.08 -17.79 -19.03
C LEU A 724 30.15 -18.22 -20.17
N LEU A 725 30.70 -18.86 -21.22
CA LEU A 725 29.91 -19.33 -22.35
C LEU A 725 28.96 -20.46 -21.94
N THR A 726 29.42 -21.35 -21.06
CA THR A 726 28.58 -22.42 -20.49
C THR A 726 27.44 -21.86 -19.67
N LEU A 727 27.71 -20.89 -18.77
CA LEU A 727 26.67 -20.22 -17.99
C LEU A 727 25.63 -19.53 -18.89
N LEU A 728 26.08 -18.89 -19.98
CA LEU A 728 25.19 -18.26 -20.94
C LEU A 728 24.33 -19.31 -21.68
N GLN A 729 24.94 -20.39 -22.18
CA GLN A 729 24.21 -21.49 -22.80
C GLN A 729 23.16 -22.06 -21.85
N MET A 730 23.51 -22.26 -20.57
CA MET A 730 22.60 -22.78 -19.56
C MET A 730 21.41 -21.85 -19.35
N ALA A 731 21.66 -20.56 -19.12
CA ALA A 731 20.61 -19.56 -18.92
C ALA A 731 19.70 -19.39 -20.16
N THR A 732 20.26 -19.47 -21.36
CA THR A 732 19.49 -19.37 -22.62
C THR A 732 18.64 -20.62 -22.89
N HIS A 733 19.15 -21.82 -22.60
CA HIS A 733 18.39 -23.07 -22.79
C HIS A 733 17.24 -23.21 -21.79
N LEU A 734 17.38 -22.65 -20.59
CA LEU A 734 16.31 -22.60 -19.59
C LEU A 734 15.33 -21.43 -19.81
N ASN A 735 15.44 -20.71 -20.95
CA ASN A 735 14.65 -19.52 -21.26
C ASN A 735 14.68 -18.44 -20.17
N LEU A 736 15.80 -18.33 -19.43
CA LEU A 736 15.96 -17.29 -18.43
C LEU A 736 16.48 -16.02 -19.09
N VAL A 737 17.43 -16.11 -20.02
CA VAL A 737 18.08 -14.94 -20.61
C VAL A 737 18.14 -15.03 -22.11
N ASP A 738 17.77 -13.94 -22.78
CA ASP A 738 18.02 -13.75 -24.21
C ASP A 738 19.42 -13.11 -24.44
N PRO A 739 20.33 -13.78 -25.16
CA PRO A 739 21.64 -13.24 -25.48
C PRO A 739 21.62 -11.87 -26.17
N GLN A 740 20.54 -11.53 -26.89
CA GLN A 740 20.42 -10.26 -27.61
C GLN A 740 20.03 -9.09 -26.70
N THR A 741 19.41 -9.37 -25.55
CA THR A 741 18.92 -8.35 -24.60
C THR A 741 19.81 -8.23 -23.36
N LEU A 742 20.92 -8.98 -23.33
CA LEU A 742 21.90 -8.93 -22.24
C LEU A 742 22.40 -7.51 -21.99
N PRO A 743 22.62 -7.11 -20.72
CA PRO A 743 23.21 -5.82 -20.39
C PRO A 743 24.56 -5.59 -21.09
N GLY A 744 24.57 -4.73 -22.11
CA GLY A 744 25.76 -4.41 -22.92
C GLY A 744 25.83 -5.10 -24.29
N ALA A 745 24.85 -5.93 -24.68
CA ALA A 745 24.74 -6.45 -26.04
C ALA A 745 24.41 -5.33 -27.05
N PRO A 746 24.88 -5.42 -28.32
CA PRO A 746 24.44 -4.52 -29.38
C PRO A 746 22.92 -4.64 -29.52
N ARG A 747 22.22 -3.51 -29.38
CA ARG A 747 20.75 -3.48 -29.49
C ARG A 747 20.32 -4.05 -30.86
N PRO A 748 19.27 -4.87 -30.94
CA PRO A 748 18.82 -5.46 -32.19
C PRO A 748 18.54 -4.38 -33.25
N GLU A 749 18.97 -4.62 -34.50
CA GLU A 749 18.78 -3.72 -35.65
C GLU A 749 17.32 -3.59 -36.11
N VAL A 750 16.40 -4.38 -35.55
CA VAL A 750 14.97 -4.27 -35.84
C VAL A 750 14.49 -2.92 -35.34
N ALA A 751 14.22 -2.01 -36.27
CA ALA A 751 13.90 -0.63 -36.02
C ALA A 751 12.89 -0.50 -34.87
N PRO A 752 13.29 0.01 -33.69
CA PRO A 752 12.34 0.34 -32.66
C PRO A 752 11.36 1.34 -33.27
N SER A 753 10.08 1.30 -32.87
CA SER A 753 9.16 2.43 -33.05
C SER A 753 9.92 3.74 -32.78
N SER A 754 9.74 4.79 -33.58
CA SER A 754 10.53 6.04 -33.50
C SER A 754 10.61 6.65 -32.08
N THR A 755 9.64 6.33 -31.22
CA THR A 755 9.61 6.64 -29.78
C THR A 755 10.72 5.94 -28.97
N PHE A 756 10.98 4.65 -29.21
CA PHE A 756 12.04 3.91 -28.51
C PHE A 756 13.42 4.27 -29.00
N ALA A 757 13.63 4.45 -30.31
CA ALA A 757 14.92 4.88 -30.83
C ALA A 757 15.29 6.28 -30.27
N ALA A 758 14.31 7.19 -30.18
CA ALA A 758 14.50 8.50 -29.57
C ALA A 758 14.73 8.45 -28.06
N PHE A 759 14.04 7.57 -27.31
CA PHE A 759 14.26 7.43 -25.86
C PHE A 759 15.57 6.68 -25.52
N TYR A 760 15.89 5.62 -26.26
CA TYR A 760 17.15 4.89 -26.10
C TYR A 760 18.38 5.67 -26.57
N ALA A 761 18.19 6.67 -27.44
CA ALA A 761 19.21 7.66 -27.79
C ALA A 761 19.38 8.76 -26.72
N ARG A 762 18.37 8.93 -25.87
CA ARG A 762 18.33 9.89 -24.76
C ARG A 762 18.98 9.30 -23.51
N LEU A 763 18.58 8.09 -23.13
CA LEU A 763 19.24 7.35 -22.04
C LEU A 763 20.75 7.24 -22.29
N PRO A 764 21.60 7.55 -21.29
CA PRO A 764 23.03 7.32 -21.40
C PRO A 764 23.29 5.86 -21.81
N PRO A 765 24.23 5.59 -22.74
CA PRO A 765 24.62 4.22 -23.01
C PRO A 765 25.02 3.57 -21.68
N HIS A 766 24.41 2.43 -21.34
CA HIS A 766 24.79 1.69 -20.14
C HIS A 766 26.31 1.57 -20.11
N SER A 767 26.92 1.85 -18.96
CA SER A 767 28.33 1.54 -18.77
C SER A 767 28.52 0.08 -19.18
N ARG A 768 29.34 -0.17 -20.21
CA ARG A 768 29.55 -1.52 -20.74
C ARG A 768 29.84 -2.45 -19.56
N ARG A 769 28.91 -3.37 -19.30
CA ARG A 769 29.06 -4.28 -18.17
C ARG A 769 30.30 -5.13 -18.40
N THR A 770 31.12 -5.25 -17.36
CA THR A 770 32.34 -6.04 -17.44
C THR A 770 31.99 -7.52 -17.60
N LYS A 771 32.88 -8.30 -18.21
CA LYS A 771 32.71 -9.77 -18.28
C LYS A 771 32.50 -10.39 -16.89
N LYS A 772 33.12 -9.81 -15.85
CA LYS A 772 32.94 -10.20 -14.45
C LYS A 772 31.49 -9.99 -14.00
N TRP A 773 30.93 -8.81 -14.24
CA TRP A 773 29.54 -8.50 -13.88
C TRP A 773 28.56 -9.43 -14.59
N ILE A 774 28.75 -9.71 -15.89
CA ILE A 774 27.87 -10.61 -16.66
C ILE A 774 27.93 -12.03 -16.08
N ARG A 775 29.12 -12.51 -15.72
CA ARG A 775 29.30 -13.82 -15.08
C ARG A 775 28.55 -13.91 -13.76
N GLU A 776 28.68 -12.88 -12.92
CA GLU A 776 28.00 -12.79 -11.63
C GLU A 776 26.48 -12.77 -11.84
N PHE A 777 25.98 -11.98 -12.80
CA PHE A 777 24.55 -11.90 -13.13
C PHE A 777 23.96 -13.25 -13.59
N LEU A 778 24.65 -13.95 -14.49
CA LEU A 778 24.22 -15.27 -14.95
C LEU A 778 24.23 -16.30 -13.81
N THR A 779 25.26 -16.24 -12.96
CA THR A 779 25.38 -17.13 -11.80
C THR A 779 24.24 -16.89 -10.80
N GLU A 780 23.99 -15.64 -10.42
CA GLU A 780 22.88 -15.29 -9.53
C GLU A 780 21.52 -15.64 -10.12
N THR A 781 21.33 -15.43 -11.43
CA THR A 781 20.06 -15.74 -12.11
C THR A 781 19.78 -17.24 -12.07
N LEU A 782 20.79 -18.08 -12.34
CA LEU A 782 20.68 -19.53 -12.25
C LEU A 782 20.47 -19.99 -10.80
N CYS A 783 21.20 -19.40 -9.84
CA CYS A 783 21.00 -19.66 -8.41
C CYS A 783 19.56 -19.38 -7.99
N HIS A 784 19.08 -18.17 -8.29
CA HIS A 784 17.74 -17.71 -7.94
C HIS A 784 16.61 -18.55 -8.55
N HIS A 785 16.82 -19.12 -9.74
CA HIS A 785 15.84 -20.00 -10.40
C HIS A 785 15.78 -21.40 -9.77
N LEU A 786 16.92 -21.93 -9.35
CA LEU A 786 17.09 -23.32 -8.92
C LEU A 786 17.08 -23.52 -7.41
N GLU A 787 17.32 -22.47 -6.63
CA GLU A 787 17.37 -22.56 -5.16
C GLU A 787 16.07 -23.11 -4.59
N ARG A 788 16.21 -23.96 -3.57
CA ARG A 788 15.07 -24.43 -2.78
C ARG A 788 14.52 -23.27 -1.96
N ARG A 789 13.21 -23.08 -2.05
CA ARG A 789 12.54 -22.08 -1.23
C ARG A 789 12.27 -22.63 0.16
N PRO A 790 12.60 -21.88 1.22
CA PRO A 790 12.08 -22.17 2.54
C PRO A 790 10.56 -22.02 2.54
N ASP A 791 9.87 -22.97 3.17
CA ASP A 791 8.42 -22.94 3.34
C ASP A 791 8.03 -21.76 4.24
N GLN A 792 7.06 -20.96 3.79
CA GLN A 792 6.62 -19.75 4.52
C GLN A 792 6.13 -20.09 5.94
N ILE A 793 5.48 -21.24 6.11
CA ILE A 793 5.00 -21.70 7.41
C ILE A 793 6.19 -22.07 8.31
N GLN A 794 7.22 -22.71 7.76
CA GLN A 794 8.42 -23.06 8.52
C GLN A 794 9.20 -21.82 8.95
N GLN A 795 9.33 -20.82 8.07
CA GLN A 795 9.93 -19.54 8.42
C GLN A 795 9.18 -18.87 9.57
N LEU A 796 7.84 -18.81 9.49
CA LEU A 796 6.99 -18.26 10.55
C LEU A 796 7.14 -19.01 11.88
N ASN A 797 7.24 -20.34 11.82
CA ASN A 797 7.41 -21.18 13.00
C ASN A 797 8.79 -21.04 13.63
N ALA A 798 9.83 -20.71 12.85
CA ALA A 798 11.17 -20.44 13.34
C ALA A 798 11.33 -19.06 14.00
N LEU A 799 10.36 -18.14 13.84
CA LEU A 799 10.39 -16.83 14.47
C LEU A 799 10.02 -16.90 15.96
N SER A 800 10.76 -16.14 16.78
CA SER A 800 10.37 -15.86 18.16
C SER A 800 9.16 -14.91 18.18
N LEU A 801 8.21 -15.18 19.06
CA LEU A 801 7.08 -14.25 19.30
C LEU A 801 7.47 -13.03 20.13
N TYR A 802 8.55 -13.15 20.90
CA TYR A 802 9.02 -12.07 21.76
C TYR A 802 10.09 -11.28 21.02
N PRO A 803 10.09 -9.94 21.15
CA PRO A 803 11.18 -9.13 20.64
C PRO A 803 12.49 -9.42 21.36
N SER A 804 13.59 -9.30 20.61
CA SER A 804 14.97 -9.29 21.12
C SER A 804 15.56 -7.88 21.13
N GLU A 805 16.73 -7.72 21.74
CA GLU A 805 17.50 -6.46 21.72
C GLU A 805 17.85 -6.00 20.29
N GLU A 806 18.11 -6.94 19.38
CA GLU A 806 18.46 -6.64 17.99
C GLU A 806 17.28 -6.07 17.20
N GLU A 807 16.05 -6.37 17.63
CA GLU A 807 14.83 -5.90 16.96
C GLU A 807 14.31 -4.60 17.56
N MET A 808 14.38 -4.45 18.88
CA MET A 808 13.90 -3.24 19.57
C MET A 808 14.71 -1.99 19.22
N TRP A 809 16.02 -2.12 19.03
CA TRP A 809 16.91 -0.97 18.83
C TRP A 809 17.48 -0.84 17.42
N ASN A 810 16.80 -1.40 16.42
CA ASN A 810 17.19 -1.34 15.02
C ASN A 810 16.33 -0.36 14.22
N GLU A 811 16.95 0.74 13.78
CA GLU A 811 16.32 1.80 12.98
C GLU A 811 15.82 1.32 11.62
N ALA A 812 16.36 0.20 11.12
CA ALA A 812 15.90 -0.39 9.87
C ALA A 812 14.60 -1.19 10.03
N ILE A 813 14.26 -1.64 11.24
CA ILE A 813 13.03 -2.41 11.52
C ILE A 813 11.95 -1.50 12.09
N LEU A 814 12.31 -0.63 13.04
CA LEU A 814 11.38 0.29 13.67
C LEU A 814 11.65 1.72 13.16
N PRO A 815 10.67 2.35 12.49
CA PRO A 815 10.80 3.74 12.08
C PRO A 815 10.92 4.67 13.29
N ALA A 816 11.50 5.85 13.07
CA ALA A 816 11.57 6.89 14.09
C ALA A 816 10.17 7.40 14.48
N ASP A 817 9.99 7.81 15.73
CA ASP A 817 8.73 8.28 16.32
C ASP A 817 8.03 9.39 15.50
N GLN A 818 8.79 10.15 14.71
CA GLN A 818 8.29 11.18 13.80
C GLN A 818 8.63 10.83 12.33
N TYR A 819 7.88 9.91 11.75
CA TYR A 819 8.01 9.57 10.33
C TYR A 819 7.56 10.75 9.44
N THR A 820 8.49 11.32 8.67
CA THR A 820 8.24 12.47 7.78
C THR A 820 7.61 12.08 6.44
N GLY A 821 7.69 10.79 6.06
CA GLY A 821 7.20 10.31 4.76
C GLY A 821 8.23 10.37 3.63
N ASP A 822 9.50 10.68 3.93
CA ASP A 822 10.56 10.79 2.94
C ASP A 822 11.12 9.40 2.56
N THR A 823 11.62 8.65 3.55
CA THR A 823 12.12 7.27 3.40
C THR A 823 10.98 6.27 3.25
N ALA A 824 11.13 5.26 2.39
CA ALA A 824 10.12 4.20 2.34
C ALA A 824 10.12 3.36 3.63
N LEU A 825 9.01 2.67 3.89
CA LEU A 825 8.92 1.71 4.97
C LEU A 825 8.81 0.32 4.35
N ALA A 826 9.73 -0.58 4.68
CA ALA A 826 9.70 -1.99 4.26
C ALA A 826 8.65 -2.79 5.06
N LEU A 827 7.44 -2.24 5.14
CA LEU A 827 6.33 -2.79 5.92
C LEU A 827 5.24 -3.30 4.98
N PRO A 828 4.59 -4.44 5.30
CA PRO A 828 3.39 -4.85 4.61
C PRO A 828 2.30 -3.78 4.74
N LYS A 829 1.56 -3.52 3.67
CA LYS A 829 0.45 -2.55 3.69
C LYS A 829 -0.88 -3.27 3.82
N LEU A 830 -1.78 -2.72 4.63
CA LEU A 830 -3.18 -3.11 4.65
C LEU A 830 -3.92 -2.22 3.66
N ASN A 831 -4.33 -2.81 2.54
CA ASN A 831 -5.21 -2.19 1.57
C ASN A 831 -6.48 -3.05 1.44
N LEU A 832 -7.32 -2.78 0.44
CA LEU A 832 -8.57 -3.51 0.21
C LEU A 832 -8.33 -4.93 -0.29
N GLN A 833 -7.26 -5.16 -1.06
CA GLN A 833 -6.99 -6.44 -1.70
C GLN A 833 -5.82 -7.19 -1.05
N PHE A 834 -6.01 -8.49 -0.91
CA PHE A 834 -4.99 -9.44 -0.44
C PHE A 834 -4.90 -10.60 -1.43
N LEU A 835 -3.71 -11.14 -1.68
CA LEU A 835 -3.53 -12.22 -2.65
C LEU A 835 -4.24 -13.50 -2.20
N THR A 836 -4.10 -13.83 -0.91
CA THR A 836 -4.69 -15.02 -0.28
C THR A 836 -5.02 -14.72 1.18
N ILE A 837 -5.75 -15.63 1.85
CA ILE A 837 -5.97 -15.51 3.30
C ILE A 837 -4.65 -15.64 4.06
N HIS A 838 -3.72 -16.49 3.57
CA HIS A 838 -2.40 -16.63 4.16
C HIS A 838 -1.62 -15.31 4.11
N ASP A 839 -1.66 -14.60 2.98
CA ASP A 839 -1.10 -13.26 2.83
C ASP A 839 -1.72 -12.28 3.83
N TYR A 840 -3.07 -12.21 3.90
CA TYR A 840 -3.76 -11.38 4.89
C TYR A 840 -3.28 -11.66 6.32
N LEU A 841 -3.24 -12.93 6.74
CA LEU A 841 -2.80 -13.32 8.09
C LEU A 841 -1.33 -12.96 8.33
N LEU A 842 -0.45 -13.19 7.36
CA LEU A 842 0.97 -12.89 7.46
C LEU A 842 1.24 -11.37 7.56
N ARG A 843 0.54 -10.54 6.78
CA ARG A 843 0.65 -9.07 6.90
C ARG A 843 0.19 -8.59 8.27
N ASN A 844 -0.94 -9.09 8.75
CA ASN A 844 -1.45 -8.75 10.08
C ASN A 844 -0.51 -9.25 11.18
N PHE A 845 0.05 -10.45 11.05
CA PHE A 845 1.06 -10.98 11.98
C PHE A 845 2.26 -10.04 12.08
N ASN A 846 2.84 -9.67 10.94
CA ASN A 846 4.03 -8.81 10.90
C ASN A 846 3.74 -7.40 11.43
N LEU A 847 2.64 -6.78 11.03
CA LEU A 847 2.27 -5.43 11.48
C LEU A 847 1.95 -5.39 12.97
N PHE A 848 1.14 -6.34 13.44
CA PHE A 848 0.78 -6.44 14.86
C PHE A 848 2.02 -6.73 15.71
N ARG A 849 2.93 -7.60 15.22
CA ARG A 849 4.22 -7.83 15.87
C ARG A 849 5.00 -6.52 16.00
N LEU A 850 5.22 -5.80 14.91
CA LEU A 850 6.03 -4.57 14.91
C LEU A 850 5.43 -3.46 15.78
N GLU A 851 4.11 -3.28 15.76
CA GLU A 851 3.41 -2.35 16.64
C GLU A 851 3.58 -2.73 18.11
N SER A 852 3.43 -4.01 18.44
CA SER A 852 3.68 -4.51 19.80
C SER A 852 5.14 -4.31 20.23
N ILE A 853 6.12 -4.46 19.33
CA ILE A 853 7.54 -4.19 19.63
C ILE A 853 7.74 -2.71 19.99
N TYR A 854 7.10 -1.79 19.27
CA TYR A 854 7.16 -0.36 19.56
C TYR A 854 6.59 -0.05 20.96
N GLU A 855 5.42 -0.59 21.30
CA GLU A 855 4.84 -0.41 22.64
C GLU A 855 5.72 -1.01 23.76
N ILE A 856 6.23 -2.23 23.54
CA ILE A 856 7.10 -2.91 24.52
C ILE A 856 8.38 -2.12 24.73
N ARG A 857 8.95 -1.55 23.66
CA ARG A 857 10.15 -0.72 23.74
C ARG A 857 9.91 0.50 24.61
N GLU A 858 8.80 1.23 24.44
CA GLU A 858 8.49 2.39 25.30
C GLU A 858 8.39 1.99 26.78
N ASP A 859 7.69 0.89 27.07
CA ASP A 859 7.56 0.36 28.44
C ASP A 859 8.92 -0.05 29.05
N VAL A 860 9.76 -0.74 28.27
CA VAL A 860 11.09 -1.20 28.70
C VAL A 860 12.03 -0.01 28.90
N GLN A 861 12.00 0.99 28.02
CA GLN A 861 12.83 2.18 28.11
C GLN A 861 12.47 3.02 29.35
N ASP A 862 11.18 3.25 29.63
CA ASP A 862 10.74 3.95 30.85
C ASP A 862 11.14 3.19 32.12
N ALA A 863 10.96 1.86 32.13
CA ALA A 863 11.35 1.01 33.25
C ALA A 863 12.85 1.10 33.56
N ILE A 864 13.71 0.89 32.56
CA ILE A 864 15.18 0.93 32.72
C ILE A 864 15.64 2.34 33.11
N PHE A 865 15.05 3.38 32.50
CA PHE A 865 15.35 4.77 32.84
C PHE A 865 15.09 5.10 34.31
N ARG A 866 13.99 4.60 34.88
CA ARG A 866 13.65 4.79 36.30
C ARG A 866 14.52 3.98 37.24
N MET A 867 14.95 2.78 36.83
CA MET A 867 15.85 1.94 37.64
C MET A 867 17.25 2.54 37.76
N LYS A 868 17.67 3.44 36.85
CA LYS A 868 18.96 4.16 36.89
C LYS A 868 20.14 3.21 37.15
N PRO A 869 20.48 2.31 36.21
CA PRO A 869 21.53 1.33 36.40
C PRO A 869 22.87 2.00 36.74
N ARG A 870 23.55 1.51 37.78
CA ARG A 870 24.86 1.99 38.21
C ARG A 870 25.78 0.80 38.51
N ARG A 871 27.07 0.99 38.23
CA ARG A 871 28.09 -0.03 38.49
C ARG A 871 28.48 -0.02 39.98
N LYS A 872 28.47 -1.19 40.64
CA LYS A 872 29.09 -1.40 41.97
C LYS A 872 30.51 -1.98 41.81
N GLU A 873 31.19 -2.29 42.90
CA GLU A 873 32.54 -2.92 42.88
C GLU A 873 32.56 -4.30 42.20
N ALA A 874 31.41 -4.98 42.10
CA ALA A 874 31.20 -6.18 41.27
C ALA A 874 30.67 -5.80 39.86
N PRO A 875 30.96 -6.61 38.81
CA PRO A 875 30.61 -6.27 37.42
C PRO A 875 29.11 -6.31 37.09
N SER A 876 28.24 -6.89 37.95
CA SER A 876 26.79 -6.88 37.76
C SER A 876 26.16 -5.58 38.30
N ALA A 877 25.31 -4.94 37.49
CA ALA A 877 24.67 -3.68 37.84
C ALA A 877 23.67 -3.85 39.00
N VAL A 878 23.69 -2.94 39.96
CA VAL A 878 22.60 -2.78 40.95
C VAL A 878 21.98 -1.40 40.73
N THR A 879 20.66 -1.39 40.61
CA THR A 879 19.84 -0.25 40.23
C THR A 879 19.88 0.87 41.27
N GLY A 880 20.16 2.10 40.84
CA GLY A 880 20.21 3.28 41.71
C GLY A 880 18.85 3.96 41.96
N GLY A 881 17.78 3.45 41.36
CA GLY A 881 16.41 3.94 41.47
C GLY A 881 15.39 2.82 41.69
N SER A 882 14.10 3.14 41.59
CA SER A 882 12.99 2.20 41.73
C SER A 882 11.95 2.44 40.65
N ALA A 883 11.46 1.37 40.04
CA ALA A 883 10.37 1.37 39.07
C ALA A 883 9.20 0.52 39.59
N ARG A 884 7.97 0.95 39.32
CA ARG A 884 6.75 0.19 39.68
C ARG A 884 6.62 -1.11 38.87
N MET A 885 7.15 -1.09 37.65
CA MET A 885 7.01 -2.14 36.63
C MET A 885 8.26 -3.01 36.50
N ALA A 886 9.34 -2.75 37.24
CA ALA A 886 10.55 -3.56 37.17
C ALA A 886 11.14 -3.83 38.56
N LEU A 887 11.75 -5.00 38.73
CA LEU A 887 12.41 -5.44 39.95
C LEU A 887 13.76 -6.09 39.64
N GLU A 888 14.68 -6.00 40.59
CA GLU A 888 15.96 -6.71 40.53
C GLU A 888 15.76 -8.22 40.71
N LEU A 889 16.46 -8.99 39.89
CA LEU A 889 16.39 -10.44 39.90
C LEU A 889 17.37 -11.00 40.93
N GLN A 890 16.88 -11.79 41.89
CA GLN A 890 17.74 -12.40 42.92
C GLN A 890 18.43 -13.66 42.40
N ARG A 891 17.68 -14.45 41.61
CA ARG A 891 18.16 -15.70 41.03
C ARG A 891 17.41 -15.97 39.74
N PHE A 892 18.12 -16.53 38.76
CA PHE A 892 17.57 -17.11 37.55
C PHE A 892 18.24 -18.46 37.30
N SER A 893 17.47 -19.47 36.92
CA SER A 893 18.02 -20.74 36.43
C SER A 893 17.06 -21.44 35.47
N VAL A 894 17.60 -21.95 34.36
CA VAL A 894 16.87 -22.85 33.46
C VAL A 894 16.73 -24.22 34.15
N VAL A 895 15.50 -24.69 34.33
CA VAL A 895 15.17 -25.90 35.11
C VAL A 895 15.10 -27.13 34.21
N ALA A 896 14.47 -27.00 33.04
CA ALA A 896 14.28 -28.11 32.12
C ALA A 896 14.24 -27.63 30.67
N VAL A 897 14.86 -28.43 29.80
CA VAL A 897 14.80 -28.28 28.34
C VAL A 897 14.27 -29.60 27.79
N GLU A 898 13.05 -29.56 27.26
CA GLU A 898 12.42 -30.74 26.69
C GLU A 898 12.98 -31.06 25.30
N LYS A 899 12.92 -32.34 24.91
CA LYS A 899 13.43 -32.76 23.61
C LYS A 899 12.58 -32.17 22.46
N PRO A 900 13.20 -31.84 21.31
CA PRO A 900 12.47 -31.44 20.11
C PRO A 900 11.40 -32.46 19.69
N LYS A 901 10.31 -31.97 19.12
CA LYS A 901 9.32 -32.84 18.47
C LYS A 901 9.88 -33.39 17.15
N VAL A 902 9.27 -34.45 16.64
CA VAL A 902 9.68 -35.06 15.37
C VAL A 902 9.52 -34.05 14.24
N GLY A 903 10.62 -33.74 13.54
CA GLY A 903 10.64 -32.78 12.42
C GLY A 903 11.00 -31.35 12.83
N GLU A 904 11.04 -31.04 14.12
CA GLU A 904 11.48 -29.75 14.66
C GLU A 904 12.94 -29.84 15.10
N THR A 905 13.71 -28.76 14.89
CA THR A 905 15.09 -28.64 15.37
C THR A 905 15.18 -27.97 16.74
N VAL A 906 14.09 -27.33 17.18
CA VAL A 906 13.98 -26.56 18.42
C VAL A 906 13.38 -27.40 19.54
N PRO A 907 13.71 -27.15 20.82
CA PRO A 907 13.16 -27.90 21.93
C PRO A 907 11.64 -27.69 22.03
N ALA A 908 10.90 -28.70 22.51
CA ALA A 908 9.45 -28.60 22.61
C ALA A 908 8.99 -27.58 23.67
N GLU A 909 9.76 -27.44 24.74
CA GLU A 909 9.45 -26.57 25.87
C GLU A 909 10.74 -26.24 26.64
N VAL A 910 10.87 -24.99 27.09
CA VAL A 910 11.99 -24.53 27.93
C VAL A 910 11.44 -23.88 29.19
N ARG A 911 11.70 -24.50 30.34
CA ARG A 911 11.24 -24.04 31.66
C ARG A 911 12.36 -23.38 32.44
N ALA A 912 12.08 -22.23 33.04
CA ALA A 912 12.99 -21.54 33.93
C ALA A 912 12.30 -21.15 35.24
N GLU A 913 13.11 -20.94 36.26
CA GLU A 913 12.69 -20.47 37.58
C GLU A 913 13.44 -19.19 37.91
N LEU A 914 12.70 -18.19 38.38
CA LEU A 914 13.25 -16.91 38.79
C LEU A 914 12.73 -16.51 40.18
N SER A 915 13.59 -15.86 40.96
CA SER A 915 13.26 -15.40 42.31
C SER A 915 13.34 -13.88 42.39
N ILE A 916 12.30 -13.27 42.94
CA ILE A 916 12.21 -11.83 43.21
C ILE A 916 11.90 -11.60 44.69
N ASP A 917 12.35 -10.45 45.20
CA ASP A 917 12.02 -10.02 46.56
C ASP A 917 11.16 -8.75 46.51
N LEU A 918 10.03 -8.80 47.20
CA LEU A 918 9.09 -7.68 47.32
C LEU A 918 9.39 -6.80 48.56
N ALA A 919 10.45 -7.10 49.31
CA ALA A 919 10.85 -6.31 50.47
C ALA A 919 11.15 -4.85 50.09
N GLY A 920 10.68 -3.91 50.90
CA GLY A 920 10.91 -2.48 50.69
C GLY A 920 10.02 -1.82 49.63
N LEU A 921 9.15 -2.56 48.94
CA LEU A 921 8.16 -2.00 48.03
C LEU A 921 6.96 -1.40 48.77
N LYS A 922 6.31 -0.42 48.16
CA LYS A 922 5.02 0.11 48.67
C LYS A 922 3.98 -1.02 48.64
N PRO A 923 3.09 -1.14 49.65
CA PRO A 923 2.10 -2.24 49.70
C PRO A 923 1.22 -2.36 48.46
N GLN A 924 0.91 -1.23 47.82
CA GLN A 924 0.16 -1.21 46.57
C GLN A 924 0.94 -1.88 45.42
N VAL A 925 2.24 -1.62 45.30
CA VAL A 925 3.10 -2.18 44.26
C VAL A 925 3.32 -3.68 44.52
N ALA A 926 3.56 -4.08 45.76
CA ALA A 926 3.68 -5.49 46.13
C ALA A 926 2.42 -6.30 45.74
N ARG A 927 1.22 -5.76 46.03
CA ARG A 927 -0.05 -6.38 45.61
C ARG A 927 -0.21 -6.50 44.10
N GLU A 928 0.39 -5.60 43.32
CA GLU A 928 0.35 -5.68 41.85
C GLU A 928 1.27 -6.79 41.32
N TRP A 929 2.41 -7.03 41.98
CA TRP A 929 3.30 -8.16 41.66
C TRP A 929 2.70 -9.49 42.13
N ASP A 930 2.02 -9.52 43.27
CA ASP A 930 1.25 -10.68 43.73
C ASP A 930 0.04 -10.98 42.82
N ALA A 931 -0.41 -10.02 42.02
CA ALA A 931 -1.55 -10.17 41.10
C ALA A 931 -1.17 -10.77 39.74
N LEU A 932 0.10 -11.13 39.52
CA LEU A 932 0.55 -11.83 38.32
C LEU A 932 -0.16 -13.18 38.18
N ARG A 933 -0.65 -13.45 36.97
CA ARG A 933 -1.45 -14.64 36.65
C ARG A 933 -0.71 -15.55 35.68
N GLN A 934 -1.23 -16.76 35.55
CA GLN A 934 -0.86 -17.65 34.46
C GLN A 934 -1.07 -16.94 33.11
N PHE A 935 -0.14 -17.17 32.18
CA PHE A 935 -0.06 -16.57 30.84
C PHE A 935 0.35 -15.10 30.78
N ASP A 936 0.61 -14.44 31.92
CA ASP A 936 1.17 -13.10 31.90
C ASP A 936 2.59 -13.13 31.32
N VAL A 937 2.89 -12.21 30.41
CA VAL A 937 4.21 -12.09 29.79
C VAL A 937 5.10 -11.14 30.60
N LEU A 938 6.33 -11.57 30.88
CA LEU A 938 7.37 -10.77 31.52
C LEU A 938 8.59 -10.65 30.60
N PHE A 939 9.44 -9.66 30.85
CA PHE A 939 10.70 -9.45 30.14
C PHE A 939 11.88 -9.54 31.09
N LEU A 940 12.86 -10.36 30.74
CA LEU A 940 14.13 -10.56 31.42
C LEU A 940 15.18 -9.71 30.72
N VAL A 941 15.91 -8.91 31.48
CA VAL A 941 16.92 -8.00 30.93
C VAL A 941 18.24 -8.22 31.65
N ALA A 942 19.32 -8.29 30.87
CA ALA A 942 20.69 -8.28 31.35
C ALA A 942 21.31 -6.91 31.11
N ILE A 943 21.68 -6.22 32.19
CA ILE A 943 22.25 -4.88 32.16
C ILE A 943 23.67 -4.90 32.72
N VAL A 944 24.63 -4.48 31.89
CA VAL A 944 26.01 -4.20 32.31
C VAL A 944 26.18 -2.69 32.41
N ALA A 945 26.01 -2.16 33.64
CA ALA A 945 25.96 -0.72 33.84
C ALA A 945 27.26 -0.01 33.39
N PRO A 946 27.15 1.08 32.62
CA PRO A 946 28.30 1.87 32.23
C PRO A 946 28.97 2.54 33.44
N LYS A 947 30.25 2.93 33.26
CA LYS A 947 31.06 3.56 34.33
C LYS A 947 30.46 4.89 34.79
N GLU A 948 29.85 5.63 33.86
CA GLU A 948 29.14 6.88 34.13
C GLU A 948 27.65 6.67 33.87
N ALA A 949 26.82 7.00 34.85
CA ALA A 949 25.37 6.89 34.69
C ALA A 949 24.86 8.03 33.80
N TYR A 950 24.01 7.71 32.83
CA TYR A 950 23.36 8.72 32.00
C TYR A 950 22.45 9.63 32.85
N THR A 951 22.64 10.94 32.72
CA THR A 951 21.93 11.98 33.50
C THR A 951 20.97 12.83 32.65
N GLY A 952 20.99 12.67 31.33
CA GLY A 952 20.12 13.40 30.41
C GLY A 952 18.68 12.88 30.39
N ARG A 953 17.84 13.51 29.56
CA ARG A 953 16.45 13.09 29.34
C ARG A 953 16.37 12.04 28.22
N LEU A 954 15.37 11.15 28.29
CA LEU A 954 15.13 10.17 27.21
C LEU A 954 14.95 10.85 25.84
N GLN A 955 14.34 12.04 25.79
CA GLN A 955 14.12 12.79 24.55
C GLN A 955 15.39 13.38 23.93
N GLU A 956 16.53 13.38 24.64
CA GLU A 956 17.82 13.84 24.12
C GLU A 956 18.55 12.73 23.34
N LEU A 957 17.99 11.50 23.32
CA LEU A 957 18.50 10.39 22.53
C LEU A 957 17.90 10.45 21.12
N GLU A 958 18.62 11.07 20.19
CA GLU A 958 18.15 11.23 18.81
C GLU A 958 18.12 9.90 18.04
N GLN A 959 19.09 9.01 18.31
CA GLN A 959 19.23 7.73 17.62
C GLN A 959 18.84 6.57 18.53
N VAL A 960 18.23 5.55 17.92
CA VAL A 960 17.62 4.44 18.66
C VAL A 960 18.68 3.58 19.36
N HIS A 961 19.81 3.35 18.71
CA HIS A 961 20.91 2.52 19.21
C HIS A 961 21.69 3.15 20.38
N GLN A 962 21.56 4.47 20.61
CA GLN A 962 22.23 5.12 21.74
C GLN A 962 21.67 4.69 23.10
N PHE A 963 20.42 4.21 23.14
CA PHE A 963 19.79 3.76 24.39
C PHE A 963 20.51 2.54 25.00
N PRO A 964 20.64 1.39 24.31
CA PRO A 964 21.34 0.24 24.87
C PRO A 964 22.80 0.56 25.25
N GLU A 965 23.49 1.39 24.49
CA GLU A 965 24.87 1.81 24.79
C GLU A 965 24.99 2.64 26.08
N LYS A 966 24.10 3.62 26.29
CA LYS A 966 24.16 4.53 27.45
C LYS A 966 23.60 3.92 28.73
N PHE A 967 22.71 2.95 28.64
CA PHE A 967 22.15 2.26 29.81
C PHE A 967 22.79 0.89 30.05
N GLY A 968 23.57 0.38 29.10
CA GLY A 968 24.28 -0.89 29.20
C GLY A 968 23.38 -2.11 29.03
N VAL A 969 22.35 -2.02 28.18
CA VAL A 969 21.45 -3.17 27.91
C VAL A 969 22.15 -4.13 26.97
N VAL A 970 22.35 -5.38 27.40
CA VAL A 970 23.07 -6.40 26.62
C VAL A 970 22.10 -7.40 25.99
N VAL A 971 21.16 -7.92 26.78
CA VAL A 971 20.24 -8.99 26.34
C VAL A 971 18.84 -8.69 26.86
N LEU A 972 17.83 -8.95 26.02
CA LEU A 972 16.43 -8.89 26.41
C LEU A 972 15.69 -10.15 25.94
N ARG A 973 15.01 -10.86 26.84
CA ARG A 973 14.21 -12.05 26.52
C ARG A 973 12.82 -11.97 27.12
N GLY A 974 11.82 -12.42 26.37
CA GLY A 974 10.46 -12.57 26.88
C GLY A 974 10.26 -13.94 27.55
N CYS A 975 9.39 -13.99 28.55
CA CYS A 975 8.95 -15.23 29.16
C CYS A 975 7.47 -15.16 29.55
N GLU A 976 6.84 -16.32 29.73
CA GLU A 976 5.42 -16.45 30.09
C GLU A 976 5.29 -17.13 31.45
N VAL A 977 4.51 -16.53 32.35
CA VAL A 977 4.30 -17.06 33.69
C VAL A 977 3.42 -18.31 33.64
N VAL A 978 3.92 -19.41 34.19
CA VAL A 978 3.15 -20.64 34.41
C VAL A 978 2.49 -20.58 35.78
N GLU A 979 3.30 -20.34 36.80
CA GLU A 979 2.85 -20.27 38.19
C GLU A 979 3.75 -19.35 39.02
N VAL A 980 3.15 -18.72 40.02
CA VAL A 980 3.85 -17.87 41.00
C VAL A 980 3.73 -18.53 42.36
N LEU A 981 4.85 -18.73 43.04
CA LEU A 981 4.95 -19.37 44.36
C LEU A 981 5.29 -18.33 45.43
N ASP A 982 4.65 -18.46 46.60
CA ASP A 982 5.01 -17.71 47.82
C ASP A 982 6.24 -18.30 48.51
N GLU A 983 6.66 -17.70 49.64
CA GLU A 983 7.84 -18.16 50.39
C GLU A 983 7.67 -19.59 50.97
N ASP A 984 6.43 -20.03 51.17
CA ASP A 984 6.09 -21.40 51.60
C ASP A 984 6.03 -22.40 50.42
N GLY A 985 6.29 -21.95 49.20
CA GLY A 985 6.21 -22.77 47.98
C GLY A 985 4.78 -23.06 47.52
N LYS A 986 3.79 -22.25 47.92
CA LYS A 986 2.40 -22.39 47.50
C LYS A 986 2.07 -21.49 46.32
N VAL A 987 1.26 -22.01 45.40
CA VAL A 987 0.82 -21.29 44.20
C VAL A 987 -0.14 -20.17 44.56
N ILE A 988 0.16 -18.94 44.10
CA ILE A 988 -0.67 -17.74 44.26
C ILE A 988 -1.32 -17.27 42.95
N SER A 989 -0.84 -17.75 41.80
CA SER A 989 -1.32 -17.33 40.48
C SER A 989 -2.73 -17.83 40.12
N GLU A 990 -3.19 -18.92 40.73
CA GLU A 990 -4.54 -19.44 40.57
C GLU A 990 -5.38 -19.08 41.80
N PHE A 991 -6.35 -18.16 41.61
CA PHE A 991 -7.26 -17.79 42.69
C PHE A 991 -8.19 -18.95 43.00
N ASN A 992 -7.95 -19.64 44.12
CA ASN A 992 -8.86 -20.64 44.64
C ASN A 992 -9.94 -19.95 45.51
N PRO A 993 -11.20 -19.85 45.04
CA PRO A 993 -12.27 -19.21 45.81
C PRO A 993 -12.64 -19.98 47.09
N LEU A 994 -12.23 -21.24 47.22
CA LEU A 994 -12.49 -22.09 48.39
C LEU A 994 -11.43 -21.90 49.49
N GLU A 995 -10.23 -21.45 49.16
CA GLU A 995 -9.14 -21.19 50.10
C GLU A 995 -8.47 -19.83 49.82
N PRO A 996 -9.12 -18.71 50.21
CA PRO A 996 -8.54 -17.38 50.05
C PRO A 996 -7.35 -17.21 51.03
N ARG A 997 -6.14 -17.49 50.54
CA ARG A 997 -4.89 -17.31 51.30
C ARG A 997 -4.21 -16.02 50.85
N MET A 998 -3.74 -15.22 51.81
CA MET A 998 -2.83 -14.11 51.50
C MET A 998 -1.42 -14.66 51.28
N PRO A 999 -0.68 -14.16 50.28
CA PRO A 999 0.71 -14.56 50.05
C PRO A 999 1.54 -14.42 51.34
N MET A 1000 2.27 -15.46 51.73
CA MET A 1000 3.16 -15.41 52.89
C MET A 1000 4.58 -15.01 52.46
N GLY A 1001 5.24 -14.19 53.28
CA GLY A 1001 6.61 -13.75 53.01
C GLY A 1001 6.74 -12.64 51.98
N THR A 1002 7.98 -12.21 51.73
CA THR A 1002 8.31 -11.19 50.69
C THR A 1002 8.95 -11.79 49.45
N ALA A 1003 9.57 -12.97 49.57
CA ALA A 1003 10.15 -13.68 48.45
C ALA A 1003 9.05 -14.31 47.57
N ARG A 1004 9.22 -14.23 46.25
CA ARG A 1004 8.39 -14.91 45.27
C ARG A 1004 9.26 -15.69 44.31
N THR A 1005 8.81 -16.90 43.98
CA THR A 1005 9.46 -17.76 43.00
C THR A 1005 8.50 -17.96 41.83
N LEU A 1006 8.88 -17.51 40.64
CA LEU A 1006 8.07 -17.62 39.43
C LEU A 1006 8.65 -18.73 38.56
N ARG A 1007 7.78 -19.64 38.13
CA ARG A 1007 8.11 -20.61 37.09
C ARG A 1007 7.58 -20.11 35.77
N VAL A 1008 8.47 -20.00 34.79
CA VAL A 1008 8.20 -19.34 33.51
C VAL A 1008 8.60 -20.22 32.33
N LEU A 1009 7.94 -20.00 31.20
CA LEU A 1009 8.30 -20.57 29.91
C LEU A 1009 9.13 -19.55 29.12
N LEU A 1010 10.24 -20.01 28.57
CA LEU A 1010 11.05 -19.27 27.61
C LEU A 1010 10.66 -19.68 26.18
N ASP A 1011 10.90 -18.78 25.23
CA ASP A 1011 10.68 -19.09 23.81
C ASP A 1011 11.70 -20.11 23.31
N PRO A 1012 11.26 -21.28 22.79
CA PRO A 1012 12.18 -22.33 22.35
C PRO A 1012 13.02 -21.95 21.13
N ASN A 1013 12.46 -21.15 20.22
CA ASN A 1013 13.17 -20.67 19.04
C ASN A 1013 14.31 -19.74 19.45
N GLN A 1014 14.01 -18.78 20.32
CA GLN A 1014 15.02 -17.86 20.85
C GLN A 1014 16.09 -18.60 21.66
N TYR A 1015 15.70 -19.58 22.48
CA TYR A 1015 16.66 -20.39 23.24
C TYR A 1015 17.66 -21.13 22.34
N SER A 1016 17.17 -21.75 21.28
CA SER A 1016 18.03 -22.46 20.32
C SER A 1016 19.01 -21.53 19.62
N ARG A 1017 18.55 -20.32 19.25
CA ARG A 1017 19.40 -19.28 18.65
C ARG A 1017 20.46 -18.78 19.62
N ASP A 1018 20.09 -18.62 20.88
CA ASP A 1018 21.03 -18.19 21.92
C ASP A 1018 22.11 -19.24 22.16
N VAL A 1019 21.76 -20.54 22.16
CA VAL A 1019 22.73 -21.64 22.28
C VAL A 1019 23.75 -21.61 21.13
N LEU A 1020 23.29 -21.44 19.90
CA LEU A 1020 24.17 -21.30 18.74
C LEU A 1020 25.07 -20.06 18.86
N ARG A 1021 24.51 -18.92 19.26
CA ARG A 1021 25.27 -17.68 19.47
C ARG A 1021 26.34 -17.83 20.56
N MET A 1022 26.04 -18.55 21.65
CA MET A 1022 27.01 -18.83 22.72
C MET A 1022 28.16 -19.71 22.23
N GLU A 1023 27.87 -20.70 21.38
CA GLU A 1023 28.89 -21.56 20.76
C GLU A 1023 29.80 -20.76 19.80
N GLU A 1024 29.23 -19.84 19.03
CA GLU A 1024 29.97 -18.99 18.08
C GLU A 1024 30.83 -17.92 18.77
N GLU A 1025 30.29 -17.22 19.78
CA GLU A 1025 30.97 -16.14 20.49
C GLU A 1025 31.87 -16.64 21.64
N GLY A 1026 31.74 -17.91 22.05
CA GLY A 1026 32.51 -18.51 23.14
C GLY A 1026 32.15 -17.97 24.53
N PHE A 1027 30.90 -17.57 24.75
CA PHE A 1027 30.43 -16.94 25.98
C PHE A 1027 29.95 -17.97 27.03
N GLU A 1028 30.27 -17.77 28.31
CA GLU A 1028 29.77 -18.60 29.43
C GLU A 1028 28.34 -18.16 29.83
N ASP A 1029 27.34 -18.75 29.19
CA ASP A 1029 25.89 -18.72 29.49
C ASP A 1029 25.21 -17.33 29.64
N PHE A 1030 24.54 -16.88 28.57
CA PHE A 1030 23.72 -15.64 28.57
C PHE A 1030 22.63 -15.62 29.64
N TYR A 1031 22.07 -16.79 29.98
CA TYR A 1031 20.94 -16.90 30.91
C TYR A 1031 21.35 -16.61 32.35
N SER A 1032 22.64 -16.73 32.69
CA SER A 1032 23.18 -16.39 33.99
C SER A 1032 23.29 -14.88 34.24
N CYS A 1033 23.23 -14.07 33.17
CA CYS A 1033 23.50 -12.64 33.21
C CYS A 1033 22.26 -11.77 33.50
N PHE A 1034 21.06 -12.36 33.56
CA PHE A 1034 19.83 -11.60 33.85
C PHE A 1034 19.85 -11.03 35.26
N ASN A 1035 19.62 -9.72 35.37
CA ASN A 1035 19.61 -9.00 36.64
C ASN A 1035 18.35 -8.15 36.85
N LEU A 1036 17.49 -8.03 35.84
CA LEU A 1036 16.25 -7.26 35.92
C LEU A 1036 15.08 -8.03 35.32
N VAL A 1037 13.93 -7.97 35.97
CA VAL A 1037 12.65 -8.43 35.43
C VAL A 1037 11.68 -7.26 35.30
N ILE A 1038 11.00 -7.17 34.16
CA ILE A 1038 10.04 -6.12 33.83
C ILE A 1038 8.69 -6.77 33.55
N ARG A 1039 7.64 -6.29 34.22
CA ARG A 1039 6.24 -6.64 33.93
C ARG A 1039 5.59 -5.54 33.10
N ARG A 1040 4.55 -5.88 32.34
CA ARG A 1040 3.72 -4.92 31.61
C ARG A 1040 2.32 -4.81 32.23
N HIS A 1041 1.56 -3.80 31.80
CA HIS A 1041 0.18 -3.67 32.23
C HIS A 1041 -0.70 -4.75 31.54
N PRO A 1042 -1.49 -5.57 32.27
CA PRO A 1042 -2.18 -6.72 31.69
C PRO A 1042 -3.07 -6.43 30.49
N LYS A 1043 -3.72 -5.24 30.44
CA LYS A 1043 -4.58 -4.84 29.31
C LYS A 1043 -3.84 -4.68 27.97
N HIS A 1044 -2.55 -4.35 28.02
CA HIS A 1044 -1.71 -4.12 26.84
C HIS A 1044 -0.74 -5.30 26.61
N ASN A 1045 -0.84 -6.36 27.42
CA ASN A 1045 0.09 -7.48 27.42
C ASN A 1045 -0.50 -8.75 26.79
N THR A 1046 -1.32 -8.59 25.75
CA THR A 1046 -1.99 -9.70 25.04
C THR A 1046 -1.30 -10.08 23.73
N PHE A 1047 -0.22 -9.38 23.36
CA PHE A 1047 0.38 -9.50 22.03
C PHE A 1047 0.79 -10.94 21.67
N LYS A 1048 1.44 -11.64 22.61
CA LYS A 1048 1.89 -13.03 22.42
C LYS A 1048 0.73 -13.98 22.13
N ALA A 1049 -0.39 -13.81 22.83
CA ALA A 1049 -1.57 -14.65 22.64
C ALA A 1049 -2.18 -14.43 21.24
N VAL A 1050 -2.25 -13.17 20.80
CA VAL A 1050 -2.73 -12.82 19.45
C VAL A 1050 -1.80 -13.40 18.38
N LEU A 1051 -0.48 -13.17 18.48
CA LEU A 1051 0.50 -13.69 17.53
C LEU A 1051 0.50 -15.23 17.49
N SER A 1052 0.40 -15.88 18.66
CA SER A 1052 0.28 -17.34 18.76
C SER A 1052 -0.97 -17.86 18.07
N THR A 1053 -2.09 -17.13 18.19
CA THR A 1053 -3.36 -17.50 17.54
C THR A 1053 -3.25 -17.37 16.03
N ILE A 1054 -2.70 -16.26 15.53
CA ILE A 1054 -2.51 -16.05 14.08
C ILE A 1054 -1.60 -17.14 13.50
N ARG A 1055 -0.47 -17.44 14.16
CA ARG A 1055 0.43 -18.51 13.74
C ARG A 1055 -0.23 -19.90 13.81
N SER A 1056 -1.08 -20.16 14.80
CA SER A 1056 -1.86 -21.40 14.86
C SER A 1056 -2.81 -21.52 13.66
N LEU A 1057 -3.53 -20.45 13.31
CA LEU A 1057 -4.43 -20.42 12.14
C LEU A 1057 -3.68 -20.64 10.83
N MET A 1058 -2.44 -20.16 10.71
CA MET A 1058 -1.61 -20.37 9.53
C MET A 1058 -1.06 -21.80 9.40
N ASN A 1059 -0.83 -22.49 10.53
CA ASN A 1059 -0.40 -23.89 10.54
C ASN A 1059 -1.55 -24.88 10.27
N HIS A 1060 -2.77 -24.49 10.62
CA HIS A 1060 -3.98 -25.29 10.47
C HIS A 1060 -4.97 -24.62 9.50
N PRO A 1061 -4.68 -24.60 8.19
CA PRO A 1061 -5.56 -23.97 7.20
C PRO A 1061 -6.97 -24.59 7.18
N GLU A 1062 -7.12 -25.85 7.61
CA GLU A 1062 -8.40 -26.51 7.82
C GLU A 1062 -9.30 -25.83 8.85
N ASP A 1063 -8.73 -25.11 9.82
CA ASP A 1063 -9.47 -24.39 10.84
C ASP A 1063 -10.00 -23.04 10.30
N VAL A 1064 -9.41 -22.53 9.22
CA VAL A 1064 -9.78 -21.26 8.57
C VAL A 1064 -10.93 -21.49 7.59
N VAL A 1065 -12.10 -21.84 8.13
CA VAL A 1065 -13.32 -22.07 7.33
C VAL A 1065 -14.05 -20.76 7.09
N ILE A 1066 -13.71 -20.05 6.02
CA ILE A 1066 -14.48 -18.90 5.53
C ILE A 1066 -15.59 -19.40 4.60
N PRO A 1067 -16.86 -19.00 4.79
CA PRO A 1067 -17.93 -19.35 3.86
C PRO A 1067 -17.59 -18.93 2.43
N ALA A 1068 -17.83 -19.81 1.45
CA ALA A 1068 -17.45 -19.56 0.05
C ALA A 1068 -18.04 -18.25 -0.53
N TRP A 1069 -19.22 -17.83 -0.06
CA TRP A 1069 -19.84 -16.57 -0.48
C TRP A 1069 -19.16 -15.32 0.10
N LEU A 1070 -18.36 -15.47 1.16
CA LEU A 1070 -17.61 -14.40 1.81
C LEU A 1070 -16.14 -14.38 1.39
N HIS A 1071 -15.59 -15.51 0.93
CA HIS A 1071 -14.17 -15.68 0.62
C HIS A 1071 -13.61 -14.57 -0.28
N ASP A 1072 -14.19 -14.38 -1.47
CA ASP A 1072 -13.68 -13.39 -2.44
C ASP A 1072 -13.89 -11.96 -1.93
N LEU A 1073 -15.03 -11.69 -1.29
CA LEU A 1073 -15.34 -10.40 -0.70
C LEU A 1073 -14.38 -10.04 0.44
N PHE A 1074 -14.01 -11.02 1.27
CA PHE A 1074 -13.03 -10.87 2.35
C PHE A 1074 -11.65 -10.50 1.81
N LEU A 1075 -11.25 -11.07 0.67
CA LEU A 1075 -9.99 -10.75 0.00
C LEU A 1075 -10.07 -9.45 -0.82
N GLY A 1076 -11.22 -8.78 -0.86
CA GLY A 1076 -11.42 -7.53 -1.61
C GLY A 1076 -11.64 -7.70 -3.11
N PHE A 1077 -12.02 -8.91 -3.55
CA PHE A 1077 -12.33 -9.23 -4.94
C PHE A 1077 -13.83 -9.30 -5.19
N GLY A 1078 -14.21 -9.15 -6.47
CA GLY A 1078 -15.59 -9.34 -6.92
C GLY A 1078 -16.50 -8.13 -6.70
N ASP A 1079 -17.81 -8.42 -6.74
CA ASP A 1079 -18.86 -7.41 -6.53
C ASP A 1079 -19.16 -7.27 -5.03
N PRO A 1080 -19.05 -6.08 -4.42
CA PRO A 1080 -19.38 -5.86 -3.01
C PRO A 1080 -20.84 -6.20 -2.68
N GLY A 1081 -21.75 -6.13 -3.66
CA GLY A 1081 -23.15 -6.51 -3.49
C GLY A 1081 -23.41 -8.02 -3.52
N SER A 1082 -22.41 -8.85 -3.82
CA SER A 1082 -22.58 -10.31 -3.98
C SER A 1082 -23.08 -11.03 -2.72
N ALA A 1083 -22.69 -10.55 -1.54
CA ALA A 1083 -23.10 -11.10 -0.25
C ALA A 1083 -24.44 -10.53 0.27
N GLN A 1084 -25.14 -9.71 -0.51
CA GLN A 1084 -26.46 -9.19 -0.12
C GLN A 1084 -27.47 -10.33 0.00
N PHE A 1085 -28.30 -10.30 1.06
CA PHE A 1085 -29.19 -11.40 1.43
C PHE A 1085 -30.12 -11.86 0.30
N PHE A 1086 -30.52 -10.98 -0.62
CA PHE A 1086 -31.41 -11.30 -1.72
C PHE A 1086 -30.73 -11.93 -2.94
N ARG A 1087 -29.39 -11.81 -3.04
CA ARG A 1087 -28.56 -12.45 -4.06
C ARG A 1087 -28.02 -13.81 -3.60
N LEU A 1088 -28.03 -14.08 -2.28
CA LEU A 1088 -27.61 -15.37 -1.74
C LEU A 1088 -28.58 -16.50 -2.15
N PRO A 1089 -28.04 -17.68 -2.55
CA PRO A 1089 -28.87 -18.83 -2.92
C PRO A 1089 -29.69 -19.38 -1.74
N SER A 1090 -29.22 -19.15 -0.51
CA SER A 1090 -29.86 -19.57 0.74
C SER A 1090 -30.90 -18.58 1.28
N ARG A 1091 -31.35 -17.60 0.48
CA ARG A 1091 -32.33 -16.60 0.91
C ARG A 1091 -33.63 -17.24 1.41
N LEU A 1092 -34.10 -16.80 2.57
CA LEU A 1092 -35.36 -17.27 3.15
C LEU A 1092 -36.52 -16.60 2.42
N ARG A 1093 -37.43 -17.40 1.85
CA ARG A 1093 -38.66 -16.89 1.20
C ARG A 1093 -39.81 -16.65 2.16
N ARG A 1094 -39.78 -17.30 3.32
CA ARG A 1094 -40.75 -17.14 4.40
C ARG A 1094 -39.98 -16.89 5.68
N LEU A 1095 -40.35 -15.84 6.39
CA LEU A 1095 -39.74 -15.46 7.65
C LEU A 1095 -40.88 -15.19 8.65
N ASP A 1096 -40.82 -15.87 9.79
CA ASP A 1096 -41.72 -15.57 10.90
C ASP A 1096 -41.14 -14.39 11.68
N PHE A 1097 -41.81 -13.25 11.57
CA PHE A 1097 -41.41 -12.00 12.23
C PHE A 1097 -41.80 -11.95 13.71
N ARG A 1098 -42.52 -12.95 14.25
CA ARG A 1098 -42.92 -13.03 15.66
C ARG A 1098 -43.56 -11.72 16.16
N ASP A 1099 -42.92 -11.06 17.12
CA ASP A 1099 -43.35 -9.84 17.80
C ASP A 1099 -42.69 -8.57 17.23
N THR A 1100 -42.07 -8.65 16.04
CA THR A 1100 -41.46 -7.48 15.38
C THR A 1100 -42.49 -6.39 15.07
N PHE A 1101 -43.70 -6.79 14.65
CA PHE A 1101 -44.80 -5.86 14.36
C PHE A 1101 -45.84 -5.94 15.47
N LEU A 1102 -46.21 -4.78 16.00
CA LEU A 1102 -47.19 -4.65 17.08
C LEU A 1102 -48.62 -4.85 16.58
N ASP A 1103 -48.90 -4.31 15.39
CA ASP A 1103 -50.18 -4.41 14.70
C ASP A 1103 -49.98 -4.31 13.18
N LEU A 1104 -51.08 -4.40 12.44
CA LEU A 1104 -51.09 -4.35 10.98
C LEU A 1104 -50.78 -2.95 10.43
N VAL A 1105 -50.98 -1.90 11.23
CA VAL A 1105 -50.65 -0.51 10.83
C VAL A 1105 -49.13 -0.34 10.83
N HIS A 1106 -48.47 -0.74 11.90
CA HIS A 1106 -47.00 -0.75 12.01
C HIS A 1106 -46.36 -1.59 10.89
N LEU A 1107 -46.96 -2.72 10.50
CA LEU A 1107 -46.47 -3.53 9.37
C LEU A 1107 -46.59 -2.79 8.03
N ARG A 1108 -47.69 -2.07 7.79
CA ARG A 1108 -47.89 -1.26 6.56
C ARG A 1108 -46.94 -0.07 6.50
N GLU A 1109 -46.70 0.61 7.63
CA GLU A 1109 -45.76 1.72 7.71
C GLU A 1109 -44.32 1.24 7.47
N ALA A 1110 -43.92 0.12 8.07
CA ALA A 1110 -42.58 -0.43 7.93
C ALA A 1110 -42.25 -0.94 6.52
N LEU A 1111 -43.26 -1.30 5.73
CA LEU A 1111 -43.13 -1.83 4.37
C LEU A 1111 -43.95 -1.01 3.37
N ALA A 1112 -43.92 0.33 3.47
CA ALA A 1112 -44.77 1.23 2.70
C ALA A 1112 -44.62 1.13 1.17
N GLU A 1113 -43.43 0.75 0.68
CA GLU A 1113 -43.14 0.57 -0.75
C GLU A 1113 -43.45 -0.85 -1.26
N ALA A 1114 -43.83 -1.79 -0.38
CA ALA A 1114 -44.10 -3.17 -0.76
C ALA A 1114 -45.62 -3.43 -0.84
N GLU A 1115 -46.04 -4.17 -1.87
CA GLU A 1115 -47.41 -4.68 -1.94
C GLU A 1115 -47.62 -5.78 -0.90
N LEU A 1116 -48.56 -5.56 0.02
CA LEU A 1116 -48.86 -6.47 1.11
C LEU A 1116 -50.11 -7.29 0.78
N GLU A 1117 -49.92 -8.58 0.51
CA GLU A 1117 -51.01 -9.54 0.34
C GLU A 1117 -51.12 -10.45 1.58
N THR A 1118 -52.30 -10.54 2.16
CA THR A 1118 -52.59 -11.48 3.25
C THR A 1118 -53.14 -12.78 2.67
N GLU A 1119 -52.56 -13.94 2.99
CA GLU A 1119 -53.16 -15.25 2.66
C GLU A 1119 -54.51 -15.38 3.41
N GLY A 1120 -55.61 -15.01 2.76
CA GLY A 1120 -56.95 -15.07 3.38
C GLY A 1120 -58.06 -14.17 2.83
N ASN A 1121 -58.01 -13.70 1.58
CA ASN A 1121 -59.17 -13.25 0.80
C ASN A 1121 -58.87 -13.21 -0.69
#